data_AF-A0A7J6HTZ4-F1
#
_entry.id   AF-A0A7J6HTZ4-F1
#
_cell.length_a   1.000
_cell.length_b   1.000
_cell.length_c   1.000
_cell.angle_alpha   90.00
_cell.angle_beta   90.00
_cell.angle_gamma   90.00
#
_symmetry.space_group_name_H-M   'P 1'
#
loop_
_entity.id
_entity.type
_entity.pdbx_description
1 polymer ?
#
loop_
_entity_poly.entity_id
_entity_poly.type
_entity_poly.pdbx_seq_one_letter_code
_entity_poly.pdbx_strand_id
1 'polypeptide(L)'
;MKKLLVTIQSVLLLLFLLYFSSSIVFVVCEDEIGKDSTSSSLAPMEKTEQEALYSAIQSFVGKWWNGSDLYPDPCGWTPIQGVYCDLYDGLWYISDLNIGPIYDNSLKCSVNAKISNHLFNLKHLKALSIFSCFVSQNLNPVTISTLRWEKFTHSLESLEFRLNPGLIGTVPTTIGKLTKLQSLVLLENGLTGELPMEIGNLANLRKLVLSGNHFLGQIPSSFGQLSELLILDTSRNDLSGSLPSSLGFLRSLLKLDLSNNMLNGILPREIGKLKNLTLLDLGSNKFSGGLPESLGEMVSLNEMVISNNPVGGDLKRNIEWRKLLNLEILDLSNTSLTGDIPESLAEMKRLRFLGLNYNNLSGNVPPRLASLPCISTLYLGGNNLTGELGFSEGFYRKMGRRFGAWNNPNLCYRLTSITSSYAPYGVRPCNQESNTYKRVSNEKVSRSVDRDRNTTDDFFSVRSSGILRCSVGGFWHLFCVQGMLVMFLWSAMFISITCTDFAVGDEYGWKTPKSKNDSQIFNNWASKNRFIVGDTLHFEYDKDSVLAVTEEEYEKCYSSHPVYFSNNGDSVFHFDRPGLFYFISGVSGHCERGQKMIIKVLETAHPPQSGAEQNTTIGTSQGNAAPGFYALSSPTFVLFLVSFVGPVLVV
;
A
#
# COMPACT_ATOMS: atom_id res chain seq x y z
N MET A 1 53.38 38.93 10.31
CA MET A 1 53.74 38.90 8.87
C MET A 1 54.05 37.50 8.35
N LYS A 2 55.15 36.80 8.70
CA LYS A 2 55.54 35.52 8.03
C LYS A 2 54.43 34.47 7.84
N LYS A 3 53.54 34.23 8.83
CA LYS A 3 52.41 33.29 8.66
C LYS A 3 51.39 33.71 7.58
N LEU A 4 51.13 35.02 7.42
CA LEU A 4 50.16 35.53 6.43
C LEU A 4 50.68 35.34 4.99
N LEU A 5 51.99 35.50 4.78
CA LEU A 5 52.61 35.34 3.47
C LEU A 5 52.50 33.89 2.95
N VAL A 6 52.65 32.90 3.85
CA VAL A 6 52.49 31.48 3.51
C VAL A 6 51.05 31.18 3.07
N THR A 7 50.03 31.66 3.81
CA THR A 7 48.62 31.46 3.43
C THR A 7 48.31 32.07 2.05
N ILE A 8 48.84 33.25 1.76
CA ILE A 8 48.66 33.92 0.45
C ILE A 8 49.34 33.11 -0.67
N GLN A 9 50.55 32.58 -0.46
CA GLN A 9 51.20 31.70 -1.45
C GLN A 9 50.41 30.40 -1.68
N SER A 10 49.87 29.78 -0.63
CA SER A 10 49.06 28.56 -0.77
C SER A 10 47.78 28.80 -1.57
N VAL A 11 47.08 29.92 -1.33
CA VAL A 11 45.84 30.26 -2.05
C VAL A 11 46.13 30.61 -3.52
N LEU A 12 47.20 31.38 -3.80
CA LEU A 12 47.62 31.67 -5.18
C LEU A 12 48.02 30.41 -5.96
N LEU A 13 48.72 29.46 -5.33
CA LEU A 13 49.08 28.20 -5.96
C LEU A 13 47.83 27.36 -6.29
N LEU A 14 46.84 27.33 -5.38
CA LEU A 14 45.58 26.61 -5.61
C LEU A 14 44.77 27.22 -6.77
N LEU A 15 44.68 28.55 -6.83
CA LEU A 15 44.03 29.27 -7.93
C LEU A 15 44.75 29.04 -9.27
N PHE A 16 46.09 29.00 -9.28
CA PHE A 16 46.87 28.74 -10.49
C PHE A 16 46.68 27.32 -11.02
N LEU A 17 46.60 26.32 -10.12
CA LEU A 17 46.30 24.93 -10.48
C LEU A 17 44.87 24.77 -11.03
N LEU A 18 43.89 25.44 -10.42
CA LEU A 18 42.51 25.46 -10.91
C LEU A 18 42.43 26.10 -12.30
N TYR A 19 43.09 27.25 -12.52
CA TYR A 19 43.11 27.93 -13.81
C TYR A 19 43.74 27.09 -14.93
N PHE A 20 44.81 26.34 -14.64
CA PHE A 20 45.40 25.38 -15.58
C PHE A 20 44.51 24.17 -15.85
N SER A 21 43.71 23.72 -14.88
CA SER A 21 42.76 22.61 -15.09
C SER A 21 41.60 22.98 -16.03
N SER A 22 41.24 24.26 -16.14
CA SER A 22 40.19 24.76 -17.04
C SER A 22 40.67 25.10 -18.46
N SER A 23 41.88 24.72 -18.87
CA SER A 23 42.45 25.19 -20.15
C SER A 23 43.39 24.19 -20.84
N ILE A 24 42.97 22.92 -20.96
CA ILE A 24 43.60 21.93 -21.84
C ILE A 24 42.52 21.19 -22.67
N VAL A 25 42.66 21.31 -24.00
CA VAL A 25 42.09 20.46 -25.06
C VAL A 25 40.55 20.30 -25.07
N PHE A 26 39.90 21.18 -25.83
CA PHE A 26 38.89 20.71 -26.79
C PHE A 26 39.62 19.83 -27.83
N VAL A 27 39.17 18.58 -28.03
CA VAL A 27 39.38 17.91 -29.32
C VAL A 27 38.20 18.30 -30.20
N VAL A 28 38.50 18.92 -31.33
CA VAL A 28 37.51 19.20 -32.37
C VAL A 28 37.30 17.92 -33.18
N CYS A 29 36.07 17.42 -33.21
CA CYS A 29 35.57 16.66 -34.35
C CYS A 29 34.77 17.64 -35.21
N GLU A 30 35.34 18.05 -36.33
CA GLU A 30 34.56 18.57 -37.45
C GLU A 30 33.88 17.38 -38.12
N ASP A 31 32.55 17.34 -38.09
CA ASP A 31 31.79 16.76 -39.19
C ASP A 31 31.27 17.94 -40.02
N GLU A 32 31.52 17.90 -41.33
CA GLU A 32 31.24 19.02 -42.22
C GLU A 32 29.73 19.30 -42.34
N ILE A 33 29.36 20.57 -42.52
CA ILE A 33 27.98 20.95 -42.90
C ILE A 33 27.75 20.62 -44.38
N GLY A 34 27.69 19.32 -44.68
CA GLY A 34 27.10 18.79 -45.89
C GLY A 34 25.61 19.14 -45.90
N LYS A 35 25.17 19.86 -46.93
CA LYS A 35 23.76 20.20 -47.10
C LYS A 35 22.96 18.94 -47.43
N ASP A 36 22.10 18.52 -46.52
CA ASP A 36 20.80 18.00 -46.94
C ASP A 36 19.70 18.26 -45.90
N SER A 37 18.45 18.27 -46.35
CA SER A 37 17.32 18.72 -45.53
C SER A 37 16.46 17.58 -44.99
N THR A 38 16.62 17.24 -43.71
CA THR A 38 15.64 16.44 -42.95
C THR A 38 15.40 17.02 -41.56
N SER A 39 14.13 16.92 -41.13
CA SER A 39 13.71 17.09 -39.74
C SER A 39 14.53 16.17 -38.83
N SER A 40 14.69 16.53 -37.56
CA SER A 40 14.96 15.55 -36.52
C SER A 40 13.85 14.49 -36.58
N SER A 41 14.20 13.28 -37.02
CA SER A 41 13.23 12.22 -37.25
C SER A 41 12.86 11.57 -35.92
N LEU A 42 11.83 12.13 -35.27
CA LEU A 42 10.98 11.34 -34.39
C LEU A 42 10.60 10.06 -35.17
N ALA A 43 11.06 8.91 -34.68
CA ALA A 43 10.73 7.62 -35.28
C ALA A 43 9.20 7.51 -35.38
N PRO A 44 8.62 7.18 -36.54
CA PRO A 44 7.18 7.07 -36.65
C PRO A 44 6.69 5.78 -35.99
N MET A 45 5.49 5.82 -35.39
CA MET A 45 4.79 4.61 -35.00
C MET A 45 4.41 3.79 -36.24
N GLU A 46 4.49 2.47 -36.16
CA GLU A 46 4.07 1.62 -37.27
C GLU A 46 2.54 1.58 -37.41
N LYS A 47 2.02 1.86 -38.62
CA LYS A 47 0.59 2.15 -38.81
C LYS A 47 -0.35 0.97 -38.53
N THR A 48 0.06 -0.25 -38.82
CA THR A 48 -0.75 -1.46 -38.54
C THR A 48 -0.76 -1.79 -37.05
N GLU A 49 0.32 -1.48 -36.34
CA GLU A 49 0.38 -1.52 -34.87
C GLU A 49 -0.56 -0.45 -34.27
N GLN A 50 -0.55 0.77 -34.82
CA GLN A 50 -1.42 1.87 -34.41
C GLN A 50 -2.91 1.55 -34.62
N GLU A 51 -3.28 1.05 -35.79
CA GLU A 51 -4.64 0.57 -36.10
C GLU A 51 -5.06 -0.60 -35.19
N ALA A 52 -4.14 -1.51 -34.88
CA ALA A 52 -4.37 -2.61 -33.95
C ALA A 52 -4.60 -2.12 -32.51
N LEU A 53 -3.79 -1.16 -32.03
CA LEU A 53 -3.93 -0.54 -30.71
C LEU A 53 -5.30 0.14 -30.57
N TYR A 54 -5.69 1.00 -31.52
CA TYR A 54 -6.99 1.68 -31.46
C TYR A 54 -8.13 0.66 -31.50
N SER A 55 -8.05 -0.36 -32.35
CA SER A 55 -9.06 -1.42 -32.47
C SER A 55 -9.13 -2.33 -31.24
N ALA A 56 -8.03 -2.48 -30.50
CA ALA A 56 -7.98 -3.16 -29.22
C ALA A 56 -8.61 -2.29 -28.13
N ILE A 57 -8.12 -1.06 -27.90
CA ILE A 57 -8.68 -0.13 -26.91
C ILE A 57 -10.19 0.03 -27.12
N GLN A 58 -10.63 0.25 -28.36
CA GLN A 58 -12.03 0.42 -28.76
C GLN A 58 -12.94 -0.73 -28.28
N SER A 59 -12.45 -1.96 -28.17
CA SER A 59 -13.25 -3.09 -27.70
C SER A 59 -13.42 -3.15 -26.18
N PHE A 60 -12.61 -2.42 -25.42
CA PHE A 60 -12.74 -2.27 -23.98
C PHE A 60 -13.55 -1.03 -23.61
N VAL A 61 -13.25 0.12 -24.20
CA VAL A 61 -13.84 1.41 -23.81
C VAL A 61 -15.20 1.67 -24.47
N GLY A 62 -15.45 1.14 -25.67
CA GLY A 62 -16.69 1.34 -26.41
C GLY A 62 -16.82 2.71 -27.10
N LYS A 63 -18.00 2.98 -27.68
CA LYS A 63 -18.21 4.00 -28.74
C LYS A 63 -17.97 5.48 -28.37
N TRP A 64 -17.59 5.81 -27.14
CA TRP A 64 -17.23 7.20 -26.76
C TRP A 64 -15.78 7.54 -27.14
N TRP A 65 -14.96 6.53 -27.45
CA TRP A 65 -13.58 6.67 -27.88
C TRP A 65 -13.49 7.05 -29.36
N ASN A 66 -12.91 8.23 -29.62
CA ASN A 66 -12.60 8.74 -30.97
C ASN A 66 -11.08 8.78 -31.17
N GLY A 67 -10.42 7.64 -30.89
CA GLY A 67 -8.99 7.60 -30.54
C GLY A 67 -7.99 8.13 -31.57
N SER A 68 -8.32 8.05 -32.86
CA SER A 68 -7.47 8.54 -33.95
C SER A 68 -7.21 10.03 -33.88
N ASP A 69 -8.21 10.80 -33.44
CA ASP A 69 -8.22 12.27 -33.58
C ASP A 69 -7.64 12.96 -32.35
N LEU A 70 -7.68 12.28 -31.19
CA LEU A 70 -7.16 12.77 -29.91
C LEU A 70 -5.72 12.32 -29.64
N TYR A 71 -5.29 11.20 -30.22
CA TYR A 71 -3.98 10.58 -29.96
C TYR A 71 -3.26 10.18 -31.26
N PRO A 72 -3.07 11.09 -32.24
CA PRO A 72 -2.50 10.76 -33.56
C PRO A 72 -1.08 10.17 -33.52
N ASP A 73 -0.35 10.34 -32.41
CA ASP A 73 0.91 9.67 -32.10
C ASP A 73 0.91 9.18 -30.63
N PRO A 74 0.47 7.92 -30.37
CA PRO A 74 0.41 7.33 -29.04
C PRO A 74 1.77 7.06 -28.38
N CYS A 75 2.87 7.08 -29.14
CA CYS A 75 4.21 6.73 -28.68
C CYS A 75 5.14 7.94 -28.52
N GLY A 76 4.85 9.05 -29.21
CA GLY A 76 5.53 10.33 -29.07
C GLY A 76 4.73 11.36 -28.29
N TRP A 77 4.18 12.35 -29.00
CA TRP A 77 3.72 13.62 -28.41
C TRP A 77 2.25 13.63 -27.96
N THR A 78 1.48 12.57 -28.21
CA THR A 78 0.11 12.40 -27.69
C THR A 78 -0.07 11.04 -27.02
N PRO A 79 0.61 10.78 -25.88
CA PRO A 79 0.58 9.48 -25.21
C PRO A 79 -0.79 9.14 -24.63
N ILE A 80 -1.15 7.85 -24.67
CA ILE A 80 -2.36 7.31 -24.05
C ILE A 80 -2.01 6.73 -22.68
N GLN A 81 -2.67 7.16 -21.61
CA GLN A 81 -2.39 6.65 -20.26
C GLN A 81 -2.55 5.11 -20.19
N GLY A 82 -1.47 4.43 -19.80
CA GLY A 82 -1.41 2.96 -19.72
C GLY A 82 -0.85 2.26 -20.98
N VAL A 83 -0.63 2.99 -22.07
CA VAL A 83 0.10 2.51 -23.26
C VAL A 83 1.56 2.94 -23.15
N TYR A 84 2.48 2.01 -23.41
CA TYR A 84 3.92 2.27 -23.49
C TYR A 84 4.49 1.66 -24.77
N CYS A 85 5.57 2.24 -25.27
CA CYS A 85 6.17 1.86 -26.56
C CYS A 85 7.68 1.67 -26.46
N ASP A 86 8.18 0.71 -27.24
CA ASP A 86 9.60 0.46 -27.47
C ASP A 86 9.95 0.69 -28.94
N LEU A 87 11.21 1.04 -29.21
CA LEU A 87 11.73 1.28 -30.55
C LEU A 87 12.33 -0.02 -31.13
N TYR A 88 11.81 -0.50 -32.25
CA TYR A 88 12.35 -1.62 -33.01
C TYR A 88 12.58 -1.20 -34.46
N ASP A 89 13.77 -1.46 -34.99
CA ASP A 89 14.17 -1.18 -36.39
C ASP A 89 13.86 0.25 -36.88
N GLY A 90 13.87 1.24 -35.96
CA GLY A 90 13.59 2.64 -36.24
C GLY A 90 12.10 3.03 -36.25
N LEU A 91 11.21 2.15 -35.75
CA LEU A 91 9.76 2.38 -35.62
C LEU A 91 9.30 2.11 -34.17
N TRP A 92 8.29 2.85 -33.70
CA TRP A 92 7.67 2.54 -32.40
C TRP A 92 6.62 1.43 -32.51
N TYR A 93 6.66 0.51 -31.56
CA TYR A 93 5.68 -0.56 -31.35
C TYR A 93 5.23 -0.62 -29.87
N ILE A 94 4.09 -1.24 -29.60
CA ILE A 94 3.54 -1.27 -28.24
C ILE A 94 4.24 -2.34 -27.40
N SER A 95 4.87 -1.92 -26.32
CA SER A 95 5.55 -2.78 -25.35
C SER A 95 4.60 -3.20 -24.22
N ASP A 96 3.79 -2.28 -23.71
CA ASP A 96 2.94 -2.50 -22.55
C ASP A 96 1.55 -1.89 -22.78
N LEU A 97 0.50 -2.65 -22.48
CA LEU A 97 -0.89 -2.22 -22.62
C LEU A 97 -1.66 -2.47 -21.32
N ASN A 98 -2.03 -1.39 -20.64
CA ASN A 98 -2.72 -1.40 -19.36
C ASN A 98 -4.11 -0.78 -19.52
N ILE A 99 -5.16 -1.55 -19.22
CA ILE A 99 -6.55 -1.19 -19.49
C ILE A 99 -7.40 -1.29 -18.22
N GLY A 100 -8.26 -0.29 -18.01
CA GLY A 100 -9.09 -0.15 -16.81
C GLY A 100 -8.51 0.82 -15.77
N PRO A 101 -9.25 1.09 -14.67
CA PRO A 101 -8.93 2.15 -13.70
C PRO A 101 -7.73 1.78 -12.80
N ILE A 102 -6.53 1.88 -13.39
CA ILE A 102 -5.22 1.69 -12.75
C ILE A 102 -4.62 3.03 -12.33
N TYR A 103 -4.98 4.11 -13.03
CA TYR A 103 -4.58 5.50 -12.77
C TYR A 103 -5.81 6.43 -12.84
N ASP A 104 -5.75 7.61 -12.24
CA ASP A 104 -6.89 8.57 -12.23
C ASP A 104 -7.40 8.93 -13.64
N ASN A 105 -6.49 9.01 -14.61
CA ASN A 105 -6.77 9.29 -16.03
C ASN A 105 -6.84 8.04 -16.92
N SER A 106 -6.96 6.84 -16.33
CA SER A 106 -7.12 5.59 -17.09
C SER A 106 -8.38 5.59 -17.96
N LEU A 107 -8.29 4.96 -19.13
CA LEU A 107 -9.44 4.79 -20.01
C LEU A 107 -10.51 3.89 -19.36
N LYS A 108 -11.71 4.46 -19.16
CA LYS A 108 -12.82 3.77 -18.50
C LYS A 108 -13.41 2.66 -19.37
N CYS A 109 -13.40 1.44 -18.84
CA CYS A 109 -13.99 0.28 -19.50
C CYS A 109 -15.53 0.39 -19.63
N SER A 110 -16.04 -0.14 -20.74
CA SER A 110 -17.45 -0.22 -21.08
C SER A 110 -18.14 -1.39 -20.38
N VAL A 111 -19.45 -1.29 -20.18
CA VAL A 111 -20.29 -2.45 -19.79
C VAL A 111 -20.16 -3.59 -20.80
N ASN A 112 -19.97 -3.25 -22.08
CA ASN A 112 -19.83 -4.19 -23.19
C ASN A 112 -18.36 -4.44 -23.58
N ALA A 113 -17.42 -4.29 -22.64
CA ALA A 113 -16.00 -4.56 -22.87
C ALA A 113 -15.76 -6.02 -23.29
N LYS A 114 -14.81 -6.26 -24.19
CA LYS A 114 -14.40 -7.60 -24.62
C LYS A 114 -12.94 -7.65 -25.04
N ILE A 115 -12.30 -8.81 -24.83
CA ILE A 115 -11.00 -9.13 -25.42
C ILE A 115 -11.20 -9.29 -26.94
N SER A 116 -10.54 -8.44 -27.73
CA SER A 116 -10.70 -8.39 -29.19
C SER A 116 -9.59 -9.13 -29.93
N ASN A 117 -9.91 -9.69 -31.10
CA ASN A 117 -8.94 -10.31 -32.00
C ASN A 117 -7.81 -9.35 -32.42
N HIS A 118 -8.05 -8.03 -32.41
CA HIS A 118 -7.06 -7.02 -32.77
C HIS A 118 -5.91 -6.90 -31.74
N LEU A 119 -6.13 -7.30 -30.48
CA LEU A 119 -5.09 -7.37 -29.45
C LEU A 119 -3.90 -8.24 -29.91
N PHE A 120 -4.20 -9.39 -30.52
CA PHE A 120 -3.23 -10.38 -31.01
C PHE A 120 -2.54 -9.97 -32.33
N ASN A 121 -2.74 -8.72 -32.79
CA ASN A 121 -1.98 -8.15 -33.90
C ASN A 121 -0.81 -7.26 -33.43
N LEU A 122 -0.76 -6.87 -32.15
CA LEU A 122 0.34 -6.10 -31.58
C LEU A 122 1.63 -6.95 -31.59
N LYS A 123 2.68 -6.48 -32.24
CA LYS A 123 3.83 -7.31 -32.65
C LYS A 123 4.85 -7.53 -31.54
N HIS A 124 5.03 -6.54 -30.67
CA HIS A 124 6.11 -6.52 -29.67
C HIS A 124 5.62 -6.46 -28.22
N LEU A 125 4.34 -6.75 -27.98
CA LEU A 125 3.71 -6.68 -26.66
C LEU A 125 4.41 -7.60 -25.64
N LYS A 126 4.98 -6.98 -24.60
CA LYS A 126 5.64 -7.60 -23.44
C LYS A 126 4.71 -7.72 -22.25
N ALA A 127 3.91 -6.68 -21.97
CA ALA A 127 2.98 -6.68 -20.83
C ALA A 127 1.54 -6.38 -21.26
N LEU A 128 0.60 -7.17 -20.72
CA LEU A 128 -0.82 -6.91 -20.84
C LEU A 128 -1.46 -6.91 -19.45
N SER A 129 -2.10 -5.80 -19.07
CA SER A 129 -2.86 -5.65 -17.83
C SER A 129 -4.31 -5.26 -18.11
N ILE A 130 -5.26 -5.98 -17.51
CA ILE A 130 -6.70 -5.68 -17.59
C ILE A 130 -7.30 -5.69 -16.18
N PHE A 131 -7.72 -4.52 -15.71
CA PHE A 131 -8.17 -4.29 -14.34
C PHE A 131 -9.63 -3.83 -14.31
N SER A 132 -10.51 -4.52 -13.57
CA SER A 132 -11.90 -4.08 -13.30
C SER A 132 -12.71 -3.68 -14.55
N CYS A 133 -12.54 -4.42 -15.65
CA CYS A 133 -13.21 -4.17 -16.93
C CYS A 133 -14.39 -5.10 -17.18
N PHE A 134 -14.34 -6.34 -16.67
CA PHE A 134 -15.45 -7.30 -16.80
C PHE A 134 -16.13 -7.47 -15.43
N VAL A 135 -16.98 -6.50 -15.08
CA VAL A 135 -17.53 -6.34 -13.70
C VAL A 135 -18.80 -7.16 -13.44
N SER A 136 -19.50 -7.67 -14.47
CA SER A 136 -20.76 -8.40 -14.29
C SER A 136 -20.81 -9.73 -15.04
N GLN A 137 -20.81 -10.82 -14.27
CA GLN A 137 -20.93 -12.21 -14.75
C GLN A 137 -22.20 -12.45 -15.58
N ASN A 138 -23.31 -11.82 -15.20
CA ASN A 138 -24.64 -12.12 -15.77
C ASN A 138 -25.01 -11.25 -16.99
N LEU A 139 -24.31 -10.14 -17.23
CA LEU A 139 -24.64 -9.19 -18.31
C LEU A 139 -23.74 -9.35 -19.54
N ASN A 140 -22.45 -9.58 -19.34
CA ASN A 140 -21.45 -9.69 -20.40
C ASN A 140 -20.28 -10.58 -19.93
N PRO A 141 -20.49 -11.91 -19.81
CA PRO A 141 -19.41 -12.83 -19.47
C PRO A 141 -18.37 -12.88 -20.61
N VAL A 142 -17.10 -12.71 -20.24
CA VAL A 142 -15.96 -12.75 -21.17
C VAL A 142 -15.12 -13.98 -20.83
N THR A 143 -14.56 -14.64 -21.84
CA THR A 143 -13.65 -15.78 -21.65
C THR A 143 -12.25 -15.45 -22.16
N ILE A 144 -11.24 -16.12 -21.60
CA ILE A 144 -9.88 -16.07 -22.15
C ILE A 144 -9.88 -16.88 -23.47
N SER A 145 -9.50 -16.26 -24.59
CA SER A 145 -9.45 -16.93 -25.89
C SER A 145 -8.59 -18.19 -25.83
N THR A 146 -9.08 -19.33 -26.34
CA THR A 146 -8.30 -20.58 -26.39
C THR A 146 -7.24 -20.59 -27.49
N LEU A 147 -7.34 -19.68 -28.46
CA LEU A 147 -6.47 -19.53 -29.62
C LEU A 147 -5.77 -18.16 -29.60
N ARG A 148 -4.74 -17.98 -30.45
CA ARG A 148 -4.00 -16.73 -30.71
C ARG A 148 -2.95 -16.33 -29.67
N TRP A 149 -2.91 -16.91 -28.48
CA TRP A 149 -1.81 -16.70 -27.52
C TRP A 149 -0.44 -17.07 -28.09
N GLU A 150 -0.39 -18.02 -29.04
CA GLU A 150 0.83 -18.37 -29.77
C GLU A 150 1.46 -17.18 -30.52
N LYS A 151 0.74 -16.08 -30.78
CA LYS A 151 1.29 -14.84 -31.35
C LYS A 151 2.32 -14.18 -30.44
N PHE A 152 2.13 -14.21 -29.13
CA PHE A 152 3.04 -13.58 -28.17
C PHE A 152 4.09 -14.53 -27.57
N THR A 153 4.24 -15.74 -28.13
CA THR A 153 5.20 -16.80 -27.70
C THR A 153 6.61 -16.29 -27.41
N HIS A 154 7.04 -15.28 -28.18
CA HIS A 154 8.39 -14.73 -28.18
C HIS A 154 8.50 -13.33 -27.56
N SER A 155 7.38 -12.73 -27.12
CA SER A 155 7.34 -11.34 -26.61
C SER A 155 6.76 -11.20 -25.20
N LEU A 156 5.70 -11.95 -24.82
CA LEU A 156 4.99 -11.68 -23.58
C LEU A 156 5.80 -12.12 -22.35
N GLU A 157 6.11 -11.16 -21.48
CA GLU A 157 6.80 -11.30 -20.21
C GLU A 157 5.83 -11.16 -19.02
N SER A 158 4.73 -10.42 -19.18
CA SER A 158 3.70 -10.23 -18.13
C SER A 158 2.28 -10.30 -18.67
N LEU A 159 1.41 -11.06 -17.98
CA LEU A 159 -0.02 -11.16 -18.24
C LEU A 159 -0.80 -11.03 -16.93
N GLU A 160 -1.51 -9.93 -16.73
CA GLU A 160 -2.25 -9.64 -15.49
C GLU A 160 -3.74 -9.31 -15.74
N PHE A 161 -4.64 -10.20 -15.33
CA PHE A 161 -6.09 -9.94 -15.25
C PHE A 161 -6.51 -9.85 -13.78
N ARG A 162 -7.03 -8.69 -13.37
CA ARG A 162 -7.29 -8.35 -11.96
C ARG A 162 -8.70 -7.79 -11.74
N LEU A 163 -9.40 -8.25 -10.70
CA LEU A 163 -10.74 -7.76 -10.32
C LEU A 163 -11.77 -7.82 -11.46
N ASN A 164 -11.71 -8.85 -12.32
CA ASN A 164 -12.69 -9.06 -13.39
C ASN A 164 -13.60 -10.25 -13.05
N PRO A 165 -14.58 -10.13 -12.14
CA PRO A 165 -15.45 -11.25 -11.75
C PRO A 165 -16.25 -11.82 -12.94
N GLY A 166 -16.52 -11.02 -13.97
CA GLY A 166 -17.13 -11.43 -15.24
C GLY A 166 -16.19 -12.05 -16.28
N LEU A 167 -14.89 -12.17 -15.98
CA LEU A 167 -13.98 -13.01 -16.76
C LEU A 167 -14.10 -14.45 -16.26
N ILE A 168 -14.71 -15.32 -17.06
CA ILE A 168 -15.11 -16.69 -16.68
C ILE A 168 -14.51 -17.76 -17.58
N GLY A 169 -14.74 -19.03 -17.21
CA GLY A 169 -14.26 -20.19 -17.95
C GLY A 169 -12.85 -20.62 -17.54
N THR A 170 -12.28 -21.56 -18.29
CA THR A 170 -10.99 -22.17 -17.96
C THR A 170 -9.79 -21.33 -18.42
N VAL A 171 -8.65 -21.53 -17.77
CA VAL A 171 -7.36 -21.04 -18.26
C VAL A 171 -6.96 -21.88 -19.49
N PRO A 172 -6.66 -21.28 -20.66
CA PRO A 172 -6.28 -22.05 -21.83
C PRO A 172 -4.91 -22.72 -21.70
N THR A 173 -4.81 -23.98 -22.12
CA THR A 173 -3.53 -24.72 -22.22
C THR A 173 -2.51 -24.03 -23.14
N THR A 174 -2.99 -23.21 -24.09
CA THR A 174 -2.15 -22.40 -24.98
C THR A 174 -1.35 -21.31 -24.28
N ILE A 175 -1.70 -20.90 -23.05
CA ILE A 175 -0.85 -20.03 -22.21
C ILE A 175 0.48 -20.71 -21.88
N GLY A 176 0.52 -22.04 -21.76
CA GLY A 176 1.74 -22.83 -21.58
C GLY A 176 2.71 -22.81 -22.76
N LYS A 177 2.41 -22.07 -23.84
CA LYS A 177 3.32 -21.79 -24.96
C LYS A 177 4.07 -20.45 -24.81
N LEU A 178 3.70 -19.60 -23.86
CA LEU A 178 4.28 -18.26 -23.69
C LEU A 178 5.67 -18.33 -23.03
N THR A 179 6.65 -18.91 -23.72
CA THR A 179 7.98 -19.26 -23.14
C THR A 179 8.76 -18.09 -22.53
N LYS A 180 8.42 -16.84 -22.85
CA LYS A 180 8.99 -15.63 -22.26
C LYS A 180 8.31 -15.16 -20.96
N LEU A 181 7.18 -15.75 -20.58
CA LEU A 181 6.34 -15.25 -19.49
C LEU A 181 7.04 -15.39 -18.12
N GLN A 182 7.20 -14.26 -17.44
CA GLN A 182 7.78 -14.14 -16.10
C GLN A 182 6.70 -13.88 -15.03
N SER A 183 5.60 -13.21 -15.39
CA SER A 183 4.47 -12.92 -14.51
C SER A 183 3.15 -13.40 -15.13
N LEU A 184 2.42 -14.26 -14.41
CA LEU A 184 1.04 -14.61 -14.70
C LEU A 184 0.19 -14.31 -13.46
N VAL A 185 -0.70 -13.33 -13.58
CA VAL A 185 -1.63 -12.91 -12.52
C VAL A 185 -3.06 -13.00 -13.03
N LEU A 186 -3.85 -13.88 -12.44
CA LEU A 186 -5.28 -14.03 -12.68
C LEU A 186 -5.97 -13.88 -11.31
N LEU A 187 -5.96 -12.67 -10.76
CA LEU A 187 -6.36 -12.35 -9.38
C LEU A 187 -7.79 -11.81 -9.29
N GLU A 188 -8.63 -12.37 -8.42
CA GLU A 188 -10.01 -11.94 -8.18
C GLU A 188 -10.85 -11.88 -9.48
N ASN A 189 -11.01 -13.03 -10.15
CA ASN A 189 -11.83 -13.16 -11.37
C ASN A 189 -12.83 -14.34 -11.23
N GLY A 190 -13.68 -14.55 -12.24
CA GLY A 190 -14.69 -15.62 -12.25
C GLY A 190 -14.22 -16.92 -12.91
N LEU A 191 -12.91 -17.18 -12.99
CA LEU A 191 -12.35 -18.32 -13.71
C LEU A 191 -12.66 -19.65 -13.00
N THR A 192 -12.83 -20.72 -13.78
CA THR A 192 -13.33 -22.02 -13.31
C THR A 192 -12.53 -23.19 -13.87
N GLY A 193 -12.76 -24.40 -13.33
CA GLY A 193 -12.20 -25.65 -13.85
C GLY A 193 -10.77 -25.94 -13.37
N GLU A 194 -10.13 -26.94 -13.96
CA GLU A 194 -8.82 -27.40 -13.50
C GLU A 194 -7.66 -26.51 -13.99
N LEU A 195 -6.58 -26.47 -13.20
CA LEU A 195 -5.35 -25.76 -13.56
C LEU A 195 -4.59 -26.51 -14.68
N PRO A 196 -4.29 -25.87 -15.82
CA PRO A 196 -3.56 -26.52 -16.91
C PRO A 196 -2.16 -26.98 -16.51
N MET A 197 -1.83 -28.25 -16.80
CA MET A 197 -0.50 -28.79 -16.54
C MET A 197 0.58 -28.10 -17.37
N GLU A 198 0.23 -27.55 -18.53
CA GLU A 198 1.11 -26.84 -19.45
C GLU A 198 1.63 -25.51 -18.90
N ILE A 199 1.06 -24.96 -17.83
CA ILE A 199 1.65 -23.83 -17.09
C ILE A 199 3.06 -24.22 -16.59
N GLY A 200 3.29 -25.50 -16.26
CA GLY A 200 4.61 -26.02 -15.86
C GLY A 200 5.71 -25.90 -16.93
N ASN A 201 5.35 -25.68 -18.20
CA ASN A 201 6.31 -25.47 -19.29
C ASN A 201 6.95 -24.07 -19.27
N LEU A 202 6.42 -23.14 -18.46
CA LEU A 202 6.84 -21.73 -18.41
C LEU A 202 8.12 -21.58 -17.57
N ALA A 203 9.24 -22.07 -18.08
CA ALA A 203 10.50 -22.19 -17.33
C ALA A 203 11.03 -20.88 -16.72
N ASN A 204 10.71 -19.72 -17.32
CA ASN A 204 11.11 -18.38 -16.86
C ASN A 204 10.09 -17.74 -15.86
N LEU A 205 9.03 -18.46 -15.49
CA LEU A 205 7.93 -17.90 -14.68
C LEU A 205 8.40 -17.68 -13.23
N ARG A 206 8.38 -16.42 -12.80
CA ARG A 206 8.83 -15.94 -11.49
C ARG A 206 7.68 -15.62 -10.55
N LYS A 207 6.49 -15.32 -11.09
CA LYS A 207 5.28 -14.98 -10.34
C LYS A 207 4.06 -15.67 -10.94
N LEU A 208 3.41 -16.53 -10.16
CA LEU A 208 2.15 -17.19 -10.49
C LEU A 208 1.13 -16.88 -9.39
N VAL A 209 0.15 -16.02 -9.70
CA VAL A 209 -0.90 -15.60 -8.77
C VAL A 209 -2.25 -15.90 -9.41
N LEU A 210 -3.02 -16.80 -8.82
CA LEU A 210 -4.29 -17.34 -9.31
C LEU A 210 -5.40 -17.19 -8.25
N SER A 211 -5.20 -16.33 -7.25
CA SER A 211 -6.05 -16.26 -6.07
C SER A 211 -7.36 -15.52 -6.29
N GLY A 212 -8.41 -15.92 -5.59
CA GLY A 212 -9.77 -15.38 -5.78
C GLY A 212 -10.38 -15.81 -7.11
N ASN A 213 -10.52 -17.12 -7.32
CA ASN A 213 -11.26 -17.69 -8.45
C ASN A 213 -12.02 -18.95 -7.98
N HIS A 214 -12.56 -19.72 -8.92
CA HIS A 214 -13.26 -20.98 -8.68
C HIS A 214 -12.53 -22.16 -9.34
N PHE A 215 -11.19 -22.20 -9.22
CA PHE A 215 -10.40 -23.31 -9.75
C PHE A 215 -10.63 -24.59 -8.95
N LEU A 216 -10.71 -25.71 -9.67
CA LEU A 216 -11.08 -27.04 -9.21
C LEU A 216 -9.94 -28.05 -9.49
N GLY A 217 -10.15 -29.31 -9.13
CA GLY A 217 -9.18 -30.38 -9.40
C GLY A 217 -8.02 -30.34 -8.41
N GLN A 218 -6.80 -30.62 -8.88
CA GLN A 218 -5.57 -30.66 -8.08
C GLN A 218 -4.56 -29.61 -8.53
N ILE A 219 -3.63 -29.23 -7.65
CA ILE A 219 -2.43 -28.48 -8.04
C ILE A 219 -1.57 -29.38 -8.95
N PRO A 220 -1.28 -29.01 -10.21
CA PRO A 220 -0.58 -29.87 -11.14
C PRO A 220 0.85 -30.18 -10.67
N SER A 221 1.25 -31.45 -10.72
CA SER A 221 2.61 -31.86 -10.34
C SER A 221 3.69 -31.26 -11.26
N SER A 222 3.33 -30.84 -12.48
CA SER A 222 4.19 -30.09 -13.40
C SER A 222 4.57 -28.69 -12.90
N PHE A 223 3.84 -28.10 -11.95
CA PHE A 223 4.22 -26.80 -11.37
C PHE A 223 5.60 -26.87 -10.70
N GLY A 224 6.03 -28.06 -10.21
CA GLY A 224 7.38 -28.29 -9.70
C GLY A 224 8.52 -28.16 -10.73
N GLN A 225 8.22 -27.92 -12.01
CA GLN A 225 9.20 -27.63 -13.07
C GLN A 225 9.56 -26.14 -13.15
N LEU A 226 8.81 -25.26 -12.49
CA LEU A 226 8.95 -23.80 -12.53
C LEU A 226 10.16 -23.33 -11.67
N SER A 227 11.36 -23.68 -12.10
CA SER A 227 12.59 -23.51 -11.28
C SER A 227 12.93 -22.07 -10.90
N GLU A 228 12.47 -21.07 -11.65
CA GLU A 228 12.65 -19.64 -11.34
C GLU A 228 11.53 -19.04 -10.45
N LEU A 229 10.51 -19.82 -10.08
CA LEU A 229 9.33 -19.29 -9.39
C LEU A 229 9.68 -18.75 -8.00
N LEU A 230 9.34 -17.48 -7.76
CA LEU A 230 9.54 -16.74 -6.51
C LEU A 230 8.24 -16.60 -5.71
N ILE A 231 7.11 -16.50 -6.41
CA ILE A 231 5.77 -16.36 -5.80
C ILE A 231 4.82 -17.38 -6.42
N LEU A 232 4.23 -18.22 -5.58
CA LEU A 232 3.07 -19.06 -5.89
C LEU A 232 1.93 -18.73 -4.94
N ASP A 233 0.86 -18.15 -5.47
CA ASP A 233 -0.38 -17.88 -4.73
C ASP A 233 -1.56 -18.48 -5.50
N THR A 234 -2.22 -19.48 -4.92
CA THR A 234 -3.48 -20.05 -5.42
C THR A 234 -4.56 -20.02 -4.35
N SER A 235 -4.46 -19.08 -3.40
CA SER A 235 -5.41 -18.93 -2.29
C SER A 235 -6.84 -18.59 -2.74
N ARG A 236 -7.82 -18.76 -1.86
CA ARG A 236 -9.25 -18.41 -2.13
C ARG A 236 -9.75 -19.04 -3.44
N ASN A 237 -9.78 -20.37 -3.47
CA ASN A 237 -10.20 -21.21 -4.60
C ASN A 237 -10.86 -22.51 -4.08
N ASP A 238 -11.31 -23.37 -5.00
CA ASP A 238 -11.94 -24.67 -4.68
C ASP A 238 -10.98 -25.87 -4.94
N LEU A 239 -9.66 -25.64 -4.94
CA LEU A 239 -8.64 -26.65 -5.26
C LEU A 239 -8.60 -27.76 -4.20
N SER A 240 -8.33 -29.00 -4.63
CA SER A 240 -8.52 -30.20 -3.81
C SER A 240 -7.41 -31.24 -3.99
N GLY A 241 -7.46 -32.31 -3.20
CA GLY A 241 -6.46 -33.37 -3.23
C GLY A 241 -5.17 -33.00 -2.48
N SER A 242 -4.16 -33.86 -2.61
CA SER A 242 -2.88 -33.75 -1.91
C SER A 242 -1.89 -32.82 -2.61
N LEU A 243 -1.09 -32.08 -1.83
CA LEU A 243 0.05 -31.33 -2.36
C LEU A 243 1.04 -32.27 -3.07
N PRO A 244 1.40 -32.03 -4.35
CA PRO A 244 2.37 -32.86 -5.05
C PRO A 244 3.77 -32.61 -4.49
N SER A 245 4.51 -33.68 -4.20
CA SER A 245 5.88 -33.61 -3.65
C SER A 245 6.89 -32.92 -4.56
N SER A 246 6.56 -32.74 -5.85
CA SER A 246 7.32 -31.95 -6.81
C SER A 246 7.36 -30.45 -6.49
N LEU A 247 6.45 -29.91 -5.66
CA LEU A 247 6.57 -28.54 -5.14
C LEU A 247 7.91 -28.33 -4.42
N GLY A 248 8.46 -29.37 -3.77
CA GLY A 248 9.81 -29.34 -3.16
C GLY A 248 10.98 -29.21 -4.14
N PHE A 249 10.74 -29.01 -5.43
CA PHE A 249 11.76 -28.63 -6.42
C PHE A 249 11.81 -27.12 -6.68
N LEU A 250 10.84 -26.33 -6.20
CA LEU A 250 10.76 -24.87 -6.34
C LEU A 250 11.76 -24.13 -5.43
N ARG A 251 13.05 -24.42 -5.56
CA ARG A 251 14.09 -23.93 -4.62
C ARG A 251 14.24 -22.41 -4.54
N SER A 252 13.79 -21.70 -5.58
CA SER A 252 13.79 -20.24 -5.68
C SER A 252 12.63 -19.57 -4.92
N LEU A 253 11.63 -20.34 -4.49
CA LEU A 253 10.35 -19.82 -3.98
C LEU A 253 10.51 -19.06 -2.66
N LEU A 254 9.90 -17.88 -2.59
CA LEU A 254 9.89 -16.96 -1.45
C LEU A 254 8.52 -16.92 -0.77
N LYS A 255 7.43 -16.82 -1.55
CA LYS A 255 6.04 -16.91 -1.06
C LYS A 255 5.35 -18.17 -1.61
N LEU A 256 4.74 -18.95 -0.71
CA LEU A 256 3.78 -20.01 -1.03
C LEU A 256 2.49 -19.78 -0.22
N ASP A 257 1.39 -19.53 -0.92
CA ASP A 257 0.07 -19.28 -0.32
C ASP A 257 -0.99 -20.10 -1.05
N LEU A 258 -1.46 -21.13 -0.35
CA LEU A 258 -2.47 -22.08 -0.81
C LEU A 258 -3.71 -22.02 0.10
N SER A 259 -3.83 -20.93 0.87
CA SER A 259 -4.84 -20.76 1.91
C SER A 259 -6.27 -20.74 1.37
N ASN A 260 -7.25 -21.08 2.19
CA ASN A 260 -8.68 -21.01 1.86
C ASN A 260 -9.02 -21.81 0.60
N ASN A 261 -8.82 -23.13 0.69
CA ASN A 261 -9.04 -24.12 -0.36
C ASN A 261 -9.58 -25.45 0.24
N MET A 262 -9.72 -26.50 -0.58
CA MET A 262 -10.19 -27.84 -0.21
C MET A 262 -9.05 -28.90 -0.22
N LEU A 263 -7.79 -28.46 -0.20
CA LEU A 263 -6.60 -29.32 -0.26
C LEU A 263 -6.51 -30.20 0.99
N ASN A 264 -6.04 -31.45 0.83
CA ASN A 264 -6.16 -32.49 1.84
C ASN A 264 -4.96 -33.46 1.86
N GLY A 265 -5.05 -34.52 2.66
CA GLY A 265 -3.96 -35.48 2.85
C GLY A 265 -2.83 -34.93 3.71
N ILE A 266 -1.63 -35.51 3.55
CA ILE A 266 -0.46 -35.23 4.40
C ILE A 266 0.47 -34.21 3.72
N LEU A 267 1.04 -33.30 4.51
CA LEU A 267 2.07 -32.37 4.04
C LEU A 267 3.33 -33.16 3.60
N PRO A 268 3.76 -33.07 2.32
CA PRO A 268 4.90 -33.85 1.85
C PRO A 268 6.19 -33.34 2.46
N ARG A 269 7.04 -34.24 3.00
CA ARG A 269 8.35 -33.90 3.59
C ARG A 269 9.23 -33.08 2.63
N GLU A 270 9.04 -33.24 1.32
CA GLU A 270 9.73 -32.49 0.29
C GLU A 270 9.52 -30.97 0.39
N ILE A 271 8.48 -30.47 1.07
CA ILE A 271 8.29 -29.03 1.34
C ILE A 271 9.47 -28.42 2.13
N GLY A 272 10.15 -29.21 2.97
CA GLY A 272 11.34 -28.78 3.70
C GLY A 272 12.54 -28.41 2.82
N LYS A 273 12.51 -28.75 1.52
CA LYS A 273 13.53 -28.37 0.54
C LYS A 273 13.45 -26.90 0.10
N LEU A 274 12.34 -26.21 0.41
CA LEU A 274 12.11 -24.80 0.08
C LEU A 274 12.90 -23.88 1.02
N LYS A 275 14.23 -23.92 0.93
CA LYS A 275 15.14 -23.22 1.86
C LYS A 275 15.08 -21.69 1.79
N ASN A 276 14.58 -21.13 0.69
CA ASN A 276 14.46 -19.68 0.49
C ASN A 276 13.08 -19.14 0.89
N LEU A 277 12.13 -20.01 1.26
CA LEU A 277 10.75 -19.62 1.54
C LEU A 277 10.70 -18.75 2.81
N THR A 278 10.06 -17.58 2.71
CA THR A 278 9.87 -16.64 3.81
C THR A 278 8.42 -16.64 4.33
N LEU A 279 7.45 -16.93 3.47
CA LEU A 279 6.02 -17.03 3.80
C LEU A 279 5.46 -18.37 3.32
N LEU A 280 4.92 -19.15 4.27
CA LEU A 280 4.13 -20.35 4.03
C LEU A 280 2.73 -20.18 4.63
N ASP A 281 1.70 -20.03 3.80
CA ASP A 281 0.30 -20.06 4.22
C ASP A 281 -0.44 -21.25 3.58
N LEU A 282 -0.94 -22.12 4.45
CA LEU A 282 -1.74 -23.31 4.14
C LEU A 282 -3.09 -23.28 4.87
N GLY A 283 -3.43 -22.17 5.52
CA GLY A 283 -4.58 -22.04 6.42
C GLY A 283 -5.92 -22.29 5.73
N SER A 284 -6.94 -22.66 6.50
CA SER A 284 -8.30 -22.95 6.00
C SER A 284 -8.31 -23.98 4.87
N ASN A 285 -7.84 -25.20 5.19
CA ASN A 285 -7.77 -26.35 4.29
C ASN A 285 -8.16 -27.65 5.06
N LYS A 286 -7.87 -28.82 4.49
CA LYS A 286 -8.20 -30.15 5.04
C LYS A 286 -6.94 -31.04 5.23
N PHE A 287 -5.78 -30.45 5.48
CA PHE A 287 -4.54 -31.19 5.73
C PHE A 287 -4.60 -31.98 7.05
N SER A 288 -4.00 -33.16 7.07
CA SER A 288 -4.07 -34.16 8.16
C SER A 288 -2.79 -35.01 8.24
N GLY A 289 -2.62 -35.80 9.30
CA GLY A 289 -1.51 -36.77 9.42
C GLY A 289 -0.24 -36.22 10.08
N GLY A 290 -0.31 -35.05 10.72
CA GLY A 290 0.77 -34.46 11.49
C GLY A 290 1.67 -33.48 10.73
N LEU A 291 2.39 -32.66 11.49
CA LEU A 291 3.44 -31.77 10.97
C LEU A 291 4.74 -32.59 10.73
N PRO A 292 5.32 -32.57 9.51
CA PRO A 292 6.56 -33.29 9.23
C PRO A 292 7.79 -32.57 9.79
N GLU A 293 8.77 -33.33 10.28
CA GLU A 293 10.05 -32.85 10.84
C GLU A 293 10.76 -31.83 9.94
N SER A 294 10.67 -32.03 8.62
CA SER A 294 11.26 -31.20 7.58
C SER A 294 10.76 -29.74 7.56
N LEU A 295 9.68 -29.40 8.26
CA LEU A 295 9.29 -28.00 8.50
C LEU A 295 10.32 -27.27 9.38
N GLY A 296 10.90 -27.94 10.37
CA GLY A 296 12.00 -27.41 11.19
C GLY A 296 13.32 -27.21 10.42
N GLU A 297 13.32 -27.54 9.13
CA GLU A 297 14.45 -27.44 8.22
C GLU A 297 14.37 -26.18 7.32
N MET A 298 13.27 -25.40 7.40
CA MET A 298 12.96 -24.24 6.56
C MET A 298 13.43 -22.92 7.20
N VAL A 299 14.73 -22.79 7.39
CA VAL A 299 15.38 -21.75 8.23
C VAL A 299 15.14 -20.28 7.81
N SER A 300 14.65 -20.03 6.60
CA SER A 300 14.35 -18.68 6.08
C SER A 300 12.92 -18.22 6.32
N LEU A 301 12.05 -19.07 6.88
CA LEU A 301 10.66 -18.70 7.16
C LEU A 301 10.59 -17.56 8.19
N ASN A 302 9.87 -16.50 7.82
CA ASN A 302 9.39 -15.45 8.70
C ASN A 302 7.95 -15.74 9.15
N GLU A 303 7.12 -16.36 8.29
CA GLU A 303 5.69 -16.57 8.52
C GLU A 303 5.28 -18.00 8.18
N MET A 304 4.65 -18.69 9.13
CA MET A 304 4.10 -20.03 8.97
C MET A 304 2.66 -20.06 9.50
N VAL A 305 1.69 -20.15 8.59
CA VAL A 305 0.25 -20.23 8.88
C VAL A 305 -0.27 -21.57 8.38
N ILE A 306 -0.78 -22.40 9.29
CA ILE A 306 -1.37 -23.72 8.99
C ILE A 306 -2.76 -23.83 9.67
N SER A 307 -3.25 -22.74 10.27
CA SER A 307 -4.47 -22.73 11.07
C SER A 307 -5.73 -23.17 10.32
N ASN A 308 -6.73 -23.70 11.05
CA ASN A 308 -7.95 -24.27 10.48
C ASN A 308 -7.69 -25.42 9.49
N ASN A 309 -6.93 -26.42 9.94
CA ASN A 309 -6.63 -27.67 9.21
C ASN A 309 -6.62 -28.85 10.20
N PRO A 310 -7.24 -30.01 9.94
CA PRO A 310 -7.24 -31.17 10.85
C PRO A 310 -5.89 -31.93 10.91
N VAL A 311 -4.77 -31.22 11.05
CA VAL A 311 -3.39 -31.73 10.97
C VAL A 311 -3.15 -32.81 12.02
N GLY A 312 -3.44 -32.52 13.28
CA GLY A 312 -3.15 -33.39 14.42
C GLY A 312 -1.65 -33.62 14.66
N GLY A 313 -1.33 -34.68 15.39
CA GLY A 313 0.04 -34.99 15.82
C GLY A 313 0.43 -34.33 17.14
N ASP A 314 1.65 -34.61 17.60
CA ASP A 314 2.22 -34.10 18.86
C ASP A 314 3.15 -32.90 18.57
N LEU A 315 2.79 -31.70 19.04
CA LEU A 315 3.50 -30.43 18.80
C LEU A 315 4.96 -30.43 19.32
N LYS A 316 5.25 -31.25 20.32
CA LYS A 316 6.55 -31.38 20.98
C LYS A 316 7.45 -32.44 20.35
N ARG A 317 6.94 -33.22 19.39
CA ARG A 317 7.73 -34.19 18.61
C ARG A 317 8.02 -33.66 17.21
N ASN A 318 8.93 -34.35 16.53
CA ASN A 318 9.31 -34.18 15.12
C ASN A 318 9.97 -32.84 14.75
N ILE A 319 9.52 -31.68 15.24
CA ILE A 319 10.04 -30.36 14.82
C ILE A 319 11.02 -29.79 15.84
N GLU A 320 12.26 -29.55 15.41
CA GLU A 320 13.26 -28.81 16.18
C GLU A 320 13.04 -27.29 16.07
N TRP A 321 11.97 -26.78 16.69
CA TRP A 321 11.51 -25.38 16.64
C TRP A 321 12.63 -24.33 16.76
N ARG A 322 13.65 -24.58 17.59
CA ARG A 322 14.85 -23.75 17.77
C ARG A 322 15.68 -23.46 16.49
N LYS A 323 15.49 -24.22 15.40
CA LYS A 323 16.11 -23.97 14.08
C LYS A 323 15.43 -22.83 13.31
N LEU A 324 14.17 -22.52 13.60
CA LEU A 324 13.38 -21.51 12.88
C LEU A 324 13.63 -20.10 13.44
N LEU A 325 14.91 -19.70 13.43
CA LEU A 325 15.41 -18.47 14.07
C LEU A 325 14.85 -17.16 13.49
N ASN A 326 14.36 -17.21 12.24
CA ASN A 326 13.78 -16.06 11.54
C ASN A 326 12.26 -15.90 11.75
N LEU A 327 11.59 -16.89 12.32
CA LEU A 327 10.12 -16.92 12.37
C LEU A 327 9.56 -15.83 13.30
N GLU A 328 8.72 -14.99 12.74
CA GLU A 328 8.05 -13.86 13.39
C GLU A 328 6.55 -14.14 13.62
N ILE A 329 5.92 -14.95 12.76
CA ILE A 329 4.54 -15.41 12.89
C ILE A 329 4.48 -16.94 12.82
N LEU A 330 3.92 -17.56 13.86
CA LEU A 330 3.51 -18.97 13.87
C LEU A 330 2.03 -19.06 14.23
N ASP A 331 1.19 -19.49 13.29
CA ASP A 331 -0.22 -19.78 13.55
C ASP A 331 -0.59 -21.24 13.23
N LEU A 332 -0.80 -22.00 14.30
CA LEU A 332 -1.28 -23.38 14.30
C LEU A 332 -2.65 -23.48 15.00
N SER A 333 -3.40 -22.37 15.08
CA SER A 333 -4.71 -22.32 15.72
C SER A 333 -5.73 -23.23 15.03
N ASN A 334 -6.58 -23.91 15.79
CA ASN A 334 -7.60 -24.81 15.25
C ASN A 334 -7.01 -25.89 14.31
N THR A 335 -5.97 -26.61 14.77
CA THR A 335 -5.31 -27.67 13.99
C THR A 335 -5.36 -29.08 14.59
N SER A 336 -6.17 -29.29 15.64
CA SER A 336 -6.30 -30.56 16.38
C SER A 336 -4.98 -31.09 16.96
N LEU A 337 -3.97 -30.23 17.15
CA LEU A 337 -2.68 -30.60 17.72
C LEU A 337 -2.82 -31.14 19.16
N THR A 338 -1.90 -32.02 19.53
CA THR A 338 -1.84 -32.70 20.83
C THR A 338 -0.43 -32.60 21.45
N GLY A 339 -0.25 -33.14 22.65
CA GLY A 339 1.01 -33.08 23.39
C GLY A 339 1.22 -31.74 24.10
N ASP A 340 2.39 -31.58 24.73
CA ASP A 340 2.71 -30.37 25.47
C ASP A 340 3.24 -29.26 24.53
N ILE A 341 3.20 -28.01 24.99
CA ILE A 341 3.91 -26.92 24.31
C ILE A 341 5.42 -27.07 24.58
N PRO A 342 6.29 -27.25 23.57
CA PRO A 342 7.72 -27.45 23.80
C PRO A 342 8.45 -26.16 24.20
N GLU A 343 9.37 -26.26 25.17
CA GLU A 343 10.24 -25.16 25.62
C GLU A 343 11.07 -24.53 24.49
N SER A 344 11.37 -25.26 23.42
CA SER A 344 12.14 -24.78 22.26
C SER A 344 11.42 -23.69 21.45
N LEU A 345 10.09 -23.53 21.59
CA LEU A 345 9.38 -22.35 21.06
C LEU A 345 9.82 -21.04 21.75
N ALA A 346 10.27 -21.11 23.02
CA ALA A 346 10.80 -19.95 23.73
C ALA A 346 12.26 -19.60 23.36
N GLU A 347 12.89 -20.37 22.47
CA GLU A 347 14.21 -20.06 21.89
C GLU A 347 14.09 -19.20 20.61
N MET A 348 12.90 -19.08 20.03
CA MET A 348 12.61 -18.39 18.76
C MET A 348 12.51 -16.87 18.95
N LYS A 349 13.65 -16.21 19.18
CA LYS A 349 13.74 -14.81 19.64
C LYS A 349 13.01 -13.76 18.79
N ARG A 350 12.80 -13.99 17.49
CA ARG A 350 12.10 -13.07 16.58
C ARG A 350 10.57 -13.21 16.60
N LEU A 351 10.03 -14.24 17.25
CA LEU A 351 8.60 -14.55 17.27
C LEU A 351 7.78 -13.41 17.90
N ARG A 352 6.88 -12.82 17.10
CA ARG A 352 5.94 -11.75 17.49
C ARG A 352 4.55 -12.31 17.79
N PHE A 353 4.08 -13.25 16.97
CA PHE A 353 2.77 -13.88 17.07
C PHE A 353 2.91 -15.39 17.25
N LEU A 354 2.25 -15.94 18.27
CA LEU A 354 2.10 -17.39 18.48
C LEU A 354 0.62 -17.76 18.70
N GLY A 355 0.01 -18.34 17.67
CA GLY A 355 -1.35 -18.88 17.70
C GLY A 355 -1.35 -20.40 17.89
N LEU A 356 -1.84 -20.86 19.04
CA LEU A 356 -2.02 -22.28 19.40
C LEU A 356 -3.43 -22.57 19.93
N ASN A 357 -4.36 -21.61 19.85
CA ASN A 357 -5.72 -21.72 20.39
C ASN A 357 -6.60 -22.72 19.61
N TYR A 358 -7.61 -23.27 20.27
CA TYR A 358 -8.55 -24.27 19.73
C TYR A 358 -7.88 -25.57 19.26
N ASN A 359 -6.90 -26.04 20.03
CA ASN A 359 -6.25 -27.35 19.84
C ASN A 359 -6.59 -28.29 21.01
N ASN A 360 -5.97 -29.46 21.04
CA ASN A 360 -6.08 -30.44 22.14
C ASN A 360 -4.73 -30.59 22.85
N LEU A 361 -4.00 -29.48 23.02
CA LEU A 361 -2.71 -29.43 23.71
C LEU A 361 -2.89 -29.65 25.22
N SER A 362 -1.88 -30.24 25.85
CA SER A 362 -1.87 -30.67 27.25
C SER A 362 -0.69 -30.09 28.04
N GLY A 363 -0.66 -30.39 29.34
CA GLY A 363 0.48 -30.07 30.20
C GLY A 363 0.58 -28.58 30.54
N ASN A 364 1.73 -28.22 31.11
CA ASN A 364 1.97 -26.86 31.61
C ASN A 364 2.47 -25.94 30.50
N VAL A 365 2.10 -24.65 30.56
CA VAL A 365 2.61 -23.62 29.65
C VAL A 365 4.05 -23.23 30.03
N PRO A 366 5.04 -23.34 29.12
CA PRO A 366 6.42 -22.91 29.38
C PRO A 366 6.53 -21.44 29.84
N PRO A 367 6.98 -21.16 31.09
CA PRO A 367 7.11 -19.78 31.59
C PRO A 367 8.04 -18.90 30.74
N ARG A 368 9.02 -19.54 30.05
CA ARG A 368 9.97 -18.87 29.17
C ARG A 368 9.32 -18.17 27.96
N LEU A 369 8.10 -18.55 27.55
CA LEU A 369 7.38 -17.86 26.46
C LEU A 369 7.15 -16.37 26.78
N ALA A 370 6.96 -16.01 28.05
CA ALA A 370 6.87 -14.60 28.47
C ALA A 370 8.20 -13.84 28.49
N SER A 371 9.33 -14.53 28.29
CA SER A 371 10.68 -13.94 28.18
C SER A 371 11.14 -13.74 26.73
N LEU A 372 10.35 -14.14 25.73
CA LEU A 372 10.61 -13.81 24.33
C LEU A 372 10.61 -12.28 24.14
N PRO A 373 11.65 -11.67 23.53
CA PRO A 373 11.75 -10.22 23.48
C PRO A 373 10.70 -9.60 22.54
N CYS A 374 10.54 -10.19 21.36
CA CYS A 374 9.66 -9.68 20.30
C CYS A 374 8.17 -10.04 20.48
N ILE A 375 7.81 -10.93 21.41
CA ILE A 375 6.43 -11.43 21.51
C ILE A 375 5.46 -10.28 21.82
N SER A 376 4.43 -10.14 20.97
CA SER A 376 3.38 -9.13 21.07
C SER A 376 2.00 -9.76 21.22
N THR A 377 1.82 -10.99 20.69
CA THR A 377 0.55 -11.75 20.69
C THR A 377 0.80 -13.23 20.99
N LEU A 378 0.04 -13.79 21.92
CA LEU A 378 0.14 -15.19 22.36
C LEU A 378 -1.25 -15.73 22.69
N TYR A 379 -1.75 -16.66 21.88
CA TYR A 379 -3.06 -17.27 22.05
C TYR A 379 -2.96 -18.78 22.29
N LEU A 380 -3.44 -19.21 23.46
CA LEU A 380 -3.43 -20.57 23.99
C LEU A 380 -4.85 -21.06 24.36
N GLY A 381 -5.88 -20.21 24.17
CA GLY A 381 -7.24 -20.45 24.63
C GLY A 381 -7.92 -21.65 23.96
N GLY A 382 -8.81 -22.34 24.66
CA GLY A 382 -9.48 -23.54 24.15
C GLY A 382 -8.51 -24.69 23.90
N ASN A 383 -7.86 -25.15 24.96
CA ASN A 383 -6.98 -26.32 25.00
C ASN A 383 -7.23 -27.08 26.33
N ASN A 384 -6.46 -28.15 26.59
CA ASN A 384 -6.46 -28.88 27.86
C ASN A 384 -5.19 -28.58 28.68
N LEU A 385 -4.72 -27.32 28.66
CA LEU A 385 -3.53 -26.88 29.40
C LEU A 385 -3.80 -26.86 30.91
N THR A 386 -2.76 -27.11 31.69
CA THR A 386 -2.81 -27.33 33.14
C THR A 386 -1.85 -26.42 33.90
N GLY A 387 -2.07 -26.30 35.22
CA GLY A 387 -1.10 -25.74 36.15
C GLY A 387 -1.15 -24.22 36.27
N GLU A 388 -0.08 -23.65 36.84
CA GLU A 388 0.04 -22.21 37.08
C GLU A 388 0.75 -21.50 35.91
N LEU A 389 0.14 -20.44 35.38
CA LEU A 389 0.77 -19.51 34.44
C LEU A 389 1.85 -18.68 35.16
N GLY A 390 3.08 -19.16 35.12
CA GLY A 390 4.28 -18.51 35.69
C GLY A 390 4.75 -17.24 34.96
N PHE A 391 3.84 -16.43 34.41
CA PHE A 391 4.13 -15.14 33.77
C PHE A 391 3.98 -13.98 34.77
N SER A 392 4.69 -12.86 34.54
CA SER A 392 4.70 -11.69 35.43
C SER A 392 3.58 -10.68 35.15
N GLU A 393 3.26 -9.81 36.12
CA GLU A 393 2.31 -8.70 35.93
C GLU A 393 2.68 -7.81 34.73
N GLY A 394 3.97 -7.51 34.58
CA GLY A 394 4.50 -6.74 33.46
C GLY A 394 4.23 -7.41 32.10
N PHE A 395 4.25 -8.73 32.03
CA PHE A 395 3.86 -9.46 30.82
C PHE A 395 2.35 -9.31 30.55
N TYR A 396 1.48 -9.59 31.53
CA TYR A 396 0.03 -9.44 31.33
C TYR A 396 -0.36 -7.99 30.96
N ARG A 397 0.31 -6.99 31.55
CA ARG A 397 0.14 -5.57 31.20
C ARG A 397 0.69 -5.19 29.81
N LYS A 398 1.82 -5.79 29.36
CA LYS A 398 2.36 -5.62 27.99
C LYS A 398 1.41 -6.18 26.94
N MET A 399 0.82 -7.34 27.22
CA MET A 399 0.01 -8.10 26.25
C MET A 399 -1.44 -7.59 26.21
N GLY A 400 -2.07 -7.37 27.37
CA GLY A 400 -3.50 -7.03 27.46
C GLY A 400 -4.36 -8.03 26.69
N ARG A 401 -5.22 -7.54 25.79
CA ARG A 401 -6.07 -8.38 24.92
C ARG A 401 -5.31 -9.28 23.95
N ARG A 402 -3.99 -9.09 23.76
CA ARG A 402 -3.14 -9.94 22.91
C ARG A 402 -2.60 -11.18 23.64
N PHE A 403 -2.89 -11.36 24.92
CA PHE A 403 -2.75 -12.65 25.58
C PHE A 403 -4.13 -13.29 25.79
N GLY A 404 -4.28 -14.54 25.36
CA GLY A 404 -5.54 -15.26 25.44
C GLY A 404 -5.34 -16.71 25.87
N ALA A 405 -5.82 -17.08 27.06
CA ALA A 405 -5.71 -18.45 27.59
C ALA A 405 -7.04 -18.98 28.17
N TRP A 406 -8.16 -18.34 27.83
CA TRP A 406 -9.52 -18.75 28.20
C TRP A 406 -9.84 -20.20 27.81
N ASN A 407 -10.89 -20.79 28.39
CA ASN A 407 -11.33 -22.17 28.08
C ASN A 407 -10.23 -23.24 28.25
N ASN A 408 -9.28 -23.03 29.17
CA ASN A 408 -8.40 -24.08 29.70
C ASN A 408 -8.83 -24.39 31.14
N PRO A 409 -9.59 -25.48 31.40
CA PRO A 409 -10.27 -25.66 32.69
C PRO A 409 -9.31 -25.89 33.87
N ASN A 410 -8.14 -26.47 33.62
CA ASN A 410 -7.16 -26.84 34.63
C ASN A 410 -5.97 -25.86 34.72
N LEU A 411 -6.03 -24.76 33.98
CA LEU A 411 -5.05 -23.68 33.99
C LEU A 411 -5.48 -22.57 34.97
N CYS A 412 -4.53 -21.99 35.69
CA CYS A 412 -4.79 -20.91 36.63
C CYS A 412 -3.64 -19.89 36.69
N TYR A 413 -3.86 -18.73 37.31
CA TYR A 413 -2.83 -17.69 37.53
C TYR A 413 -2.70 -17.30 39.01
N ARG A 414 -1.53 -16.77 39.43
CA ARG A 414 -1.27 -16.40 40.83
C ARG A 414 -1.79 -15.00 41.17
N LEU A 415 -2.60 -14.90 42.22
CA LEU A 415 -3.21 -13.64 42.70
C LEU A 415 -2.24 -12.65 43.38
N THR A 416 -1.10 -13.12 43.92
CA THR A 416 -0.21 -12.33 44.79
C THR A 416 0.52 -11.17 44.10
N SER A 417 0.31 -10.99 42.80
CA SER A 417 1.13 -10.12 41.95
C SER A 417 0.36 -9.53 40.77
N ILE A 418 -0.98 -9.49 40.80
CA ILE A 418 -1.78 -8.95 39.69
C ILE A 418 -3.00 -8.19 40.24
N THR A 419 -3.11 -6.88 39.97
CA THR A 419 -4.38 -6.17 40.19
C THR A 419 -5.45 -6.69 39.22
N SER A 420 -6.70 -6.85 39.66
CA SER A 420 -7.76 -7.54 38.90
C SER A 420 -8.04 -6.97 37.49
N SER A 421 -7.67 -5.71 37.23
CA SER A 421 -7.68 -5.06 35.92
C SER A 421 -6.72 -5.65 34.87
N TYR A 422 -5.69 -6.38 35.30
CA TYR A 422 -4.67 -7.00 34.43
C TYR A 422 -4.66 -8.53 34.51
N ALA A 423 -5.70 -9.15 35.10
CA ALA A 423 -5.84 -10.59 35.13
C ALA A 423 -6.01 -11.18 33.71
N PRO A 424 -5.41 -12.34 33.40
CA PRO A 424 -5.56 -12.98 32.09
C PRO A 424 -7.01 -13.39 31.83
N TYR A 425 -7.59 -12.88 30.73
CA TYR A 425 -9.01 -13.03 30.43
C TYR A 425 -9.44 -14.51 30.29
N GLY A 426 -10.50 -14.88 31.00
CA GLY A 426 -11.08 -16.22 30.97
C GLY A 426 -10.26 -17.31 31.69
N VAL A 427 -9.19 -16.95 32.42
CA VAL A 427 -8.43 -17.86 33.28
C VAL A 427 -8.82 -17.62 34.74
N ARG A 428 -8.96 -18.68 35.54
CA ARG A 428 -9.26 -18.57 36.98
C ARG A 428 -7.99 -18.28 37.79
N PRO A 429 -8.08 -17.56 38.93
CA PRO A 429 -6.97 -17.56 39.88
C PRO A 429 -6.74 -18.97 40.44
N CYS A 430 -5.49 -19.28 40.78
CA CYS A 430 -5.16 -20.52 41.49
C CYS A 430 -5.72 -20.47 42.92
N ASN A 431 -6.30 -21.57 43.39
CA ASN A 431 -6.72 -21.67 44.78
C ASN A 431 -5.49 -21.61 45.68
N GLN A 432 -5.34 -20.54 46.46
CA GLN A 432 -4.53 -20.59 47.66
C GLN A 432 -5.29 -21.39 48.73
N GLU A 433 -4.62 -22.30 49.41
CA GLU A 433 -5.15 -22.91 50.62
C GLU A 433 -5.22 -21.84 51.71
N SER A 434 -6.41 -21.28 51.88
CA SER A 434 -6.73 -20.28 52.91
C SER A 434 -7.96 -20.75 53.66
N ASN A 435 -7.82 -20.88 54.99
CA ASN A 435 -8.80 -21.51 55.84
C ASN A 435 -10.15 -20.78 55.84
N THR A 436 -11.22 -21.57 55.69
CA THR A 436 -12.58 -21.35 56.18
C THR A 436 -12.97 -19.92 56.59
N TYR A 437 -13.68 -19.21 55.69
CA TYR A 437 -14.80 -18.37 56.12
C TYR A 437 -16.05 -18.71 55.32
N LYS A 438 -17.02 -19.34 55.97
CA LYS A 438 -18.35 -19.64 55.40
C LYS A 438 -19.06 -18.32 55.13
N ARG A 439 -19.27 -17.96 53.86
CA ARG A 439 -20.25 -16.91 53.52
C ARG A 439 -21.63 -17.56 53.40
N VAL A 440 -22.52 -17.25 54.34
CA VAL A 440 -23.87 -17.81 54.40
C VAL A 440 -24.65 -17.41 53.16
N SER A 441 -25.28 -18.40 52.51
CA SER A 441 -26.19 -18.18 51.39
C SER A 441 -27.51 -17.60 51.88
N ASN A 442 -27.87 -16.40 51.42
CA ASN A 442 -29.27 -15.99 51.23
C ASN A 442 -29.32 -14.73 50.36
N GLU A 443 -29.81 -14.88 49.13
CA GLU A 443 -30.95 -14.09 48.67
C GLU A 443 -31.62 -14.77 47.48
N LYS A 444 -32.95 -14.67 47.39
CA LYS A 444 -33.76 -15.23 46.32
C LYS A 444 -34.33 -14.11 45.47
N VAL A 445 -34.14 -14.25 44.15
CA VAL A 445 -35.12 -13.94 43.10
C VAL A 445 -35.90 -12.61 43.26
N SER A 446 -35.49 -11.61 42.49
CA SER A 446 -36.42 -10.62 41.93
C SER A 446 -36.65 -10.89 40.44
N ARG A 447 -37.85 -10.56 39.96
CA ARG A 447 -38.33 -10.75 38.57
C ARG A 447 -39.33 -9.64 38.27
N SER A 448 -39.61 -9.38 36.98
CA SER A 448 -40.34 -8.20 36.43
C SER A 448 -39.61 -6.86 36.68
N VAL A 449 -39.45 -5.91 35.74
CA VAL A 449 -40.11 -5.54 34.45
C VAL A 449 -41.28 -4.57 34.58
N ASP A 450 -41.16 -3.49 33.79
CA ASP A 450 -42.13 -2.48 33.31
C ASP A 450 -42.59 -1.26 34.17
N ARG A 451 -42.14 -0.09 33.69
CA ARG A 451 -42.89 1.15 33.31
C ARG A 451 -43.26 2.27 34.30
N ASP A 452 -42.75 3.44 33.91
CA ASP A 452 -43.45 4.71 33.63
C ASP A 452 -44.42 5.32 34.66
N ARG A 453 -44.02 6.45 35.28
CA ARG A 453 -44.39 7.80 34.77
C ARG A 453 -43.75 8.97 35.53
N ASN A 454 -43.87 10.14 34.91
CA ASN A 454 -43.61 11.52 35.37
C ASN A 454 -44.27 11.81 36.76
N THR A 455 -43.96 12.86 37.54
CA THR A 455 -43.81 14.29 37.17
C THR A 455 -43.08 15.17 38.23
N THR A 456 -42.52 16.31 37.77
CA THR A 456 -42.53 17.68 38.39
C THR A 456 -41.86 18.02 39.75
N ASP A 457 -40.95 19.02 39.65
CA ASP A 457 -40.87 20.30 40.41
C ASP A 457 -39.99 20.52 41.68
N ASP A 458 -39.15 21.57 41.54
CA ASP A 458 -38.81 22.69 42.45
C ASP A 458 -38.01 22.60 43.78
N PHE A 459 -36.74 23.04 43.65
CA PHE A 459 -36.13 24.25 44.27
C PHE A 459 -35.80 24.39 45.78
N PHE A 460 -34.72 25.16 46.03
CA PHE A 460 -34.19 25.68 47.32
C PHE A 460 -33.59 24.65 48.33
N SER A 461 -32.54 24.92 49.13
CA SER A 461 -31.64 26.09 49.33
C SER A 461 -30.23 25.62 49.81
N VAL A 462 -29.10 26.30 49.52
CA VAL A 462 -28.32 27.23 50.41
C VAL A 462 -27.76 26.54 51.70
N ARG A 463 -26.48 26.65 52.15
CA ARG A 463 -25.51 27.77 52.14
C ARG A 463 -24.01 27.38 52.21
N SER A 464 -23.20 28.22 51.57
CA SER A 464 -21.74 28.53 51.69
C SER A 464 -21.06 28.48 53.08
N SER A 465 -19.75 28.16 53.12
CA SER A 465 -18.64 29.07 53.56
C SER A 465 -17.24 28.41 53.40
N GLY A 466 -16.12 29.13 53.22
CA GLY A 466 -15.92 30.60 53.23
C GLY A 466 -14.63 31.06 52.53
N ILE A 467 -14.25 32.34 52.73
CA ILE A 467 -13.22 33.09 51.98
C ILE A 467 -12.32 33.86 52.97
N LEU A 468 -11.05 34.12 52.63
CA LEU A 468 -10.42 35.41 52.97
C LEU A 468 -9.50 35.91 51.82
N ARG A 469 -9.18 37.21 51.82
CA ARG A 469 -8.44 37.94 50.76
C ARG A 469 -7.26 38.74 51.35
N CYS A 470 -6.34 39.15 50.47
CA CYS A 470 -5.71 40.49 50.50
C CYS A 470 -5.51 41.01 49.06
N SER A 471 -5.10 42.28 48.88
CA SER A 471 -5.24 43.05 47.63
C SER A 471 -4.26 44.24 47.51
N VAL A 472 -4.42 45.09 46.48
CA VAL A 472 -3.73 46.37 46.11
C VAL A 472 -2.44 46.19 45.28
N GLY A 473 -2.18 46.94 44.18
CA GLY A 473 -3.06 47.86 43.40
C GLY A 473 -2.29 48.88 42.50
N GLY A 474 -2.90 49.34 41.38
CA GLY A 474 -2.38 50.37 40.45
C GLY A 474 -1.70 49.84 39.18
N PHE A 475 -1.61 50.54 38.03
CA PHE A 475 -2.12 51.86 37.59
C PHE A 475 -2.38 51.88 36.04
N TRP A 476 -2.78 53.02 35.43
CA TRP A 476 -3.42 53.09 34.08
C TRP A 476 -2.61 53.76 32.93
N HIS A 477 -2.73 53.17 31.72
CA HIS A 477 -2.89 53.73 30.34
C HIS A 477 -2.04 54.90 29.74
N LEU A 478 -2.14 54.97 28.38
CA LEU A 478 -1.56 55.92 27.38
C LEU A 478 -0.05 55.71 27.07
N PHE A 479 0.44 55.96 25.84
CA PHE A 479 -0.16 56.59 24.65
C PHE A 479 -0.15 55.71 23.39
N CYS A 480 -1.19 55.82 22.56
CA CYS A 480 -1.06 55.68 21.11
C CYS A 480 -0.90 57.08 20.51
N VAL A 481 0.16 57.34 19.73
CA VAL A 481 0.27 58.28 18.59
C VAL A 481 1.72 58.25 18.10
N GLN A 482 1.96 57.68 16.92
CA GLN A 482 2.87 58.14 15.86
C GLN A 482 2.75 57.17 14.67
N GLY A 483 2.76 57.65 13.42
CA GLY A 483 3.09 56.80 12.25
C GLY A 483 2.02 56.48 11.20
N MET A 484 0.72 56.78 11.40
CA MET A 484 -0.33 56.61 10.35
C MET A 484 -0.25 57.70 9.24
N LEU A 485 0.94 57.92 8.68
CA LEU A 485 1.19 58.97 7.67
C LEU A 485 2.26 58.58 6.62
N VAL A 486 2.53 57.28 6.46
CA VAL A 486 3.38 56.74 5.37
C VAL A 486 2.55 55.96 4.32
N MET A 487 1.26 55.70 4.58
CA MET A 487 0.34 54.99 3.67
C MET A 487 -0.02 55.72 2.35
N PHE A 488 0.62 56.86 2.04
CA PHE A 488 0.29 57.68 0.86
C PHE A 488 1.46 57.94 -0.10
N LEU A 489 2.65 57.38 0.15
CA LEU A 489 3.82 57.58 -0.71
C LEU A 489 4.59 56.28 -0.99
N TRP A 490 3.92 55.28 -1.55
CA TRP A 490 4.52 54.32 -2.51
C TRP A 490 3.50 53.49 -3.34
N SER A 491 2.27 53.98 -3.51
CA SER A 491 1.26 53.36 -4.39
C SER A 491 1.52 53.65 -5.88
N ALA A 492 2.73 53.34 -6.38
CA ALA A 492 3.16 53.77 -7.71
C ALA A 492 4.25 52.91 -8.39
N MET A 493 4.22 51.58 -8.29
CA MET A 493 4.64 50.68 -9.40
C MET A 493 3.84 49.37 -9.36
N PHE A 494 3.36 48.93 -10.53
CA PHE A 494 2.92 47.56 -10.80
C PHE A 494 4.18 46.66 -10.95
N ILE A 495 4.18 45.32 -10.93
CA ILE A 495 3.19 44.32 -11.39
C ILE A 495 3.13 43.13 -10.40
N SER A 496 2.01 42.40 -10.42
CA SER A 496 1.85 41.14 -9.67
C SER A 496 2.81 40.04 -10.16
N ILE A 497 3.63 39.52 -9.25
CA ILE A 497 4.14 38.15 -9.33
C ILE A 497 3.49 37.38 -8.18
N THR A 498 2.66 36.39 -8.52
CA THR A 498 2.12 35.45 -7.53
C THR A 498 3.23 34.50 -7.10
N CYS A 499 3.94 34.84 -6.03
CA CYS A 499 4.73 33.86 -5.30
C CYS A 499 3.79 32.71 -4.89
N THR A 500 4.21 31.48 -5.15
CA THR A 500 3.49 30.31 -4.65
C THR A 500 3.66 30.25 -3.13
N ASP A 501 2.55 30.36 -2.40
CA ASP A 501 2.52 30.28 -0.94
C ASP A 501 2.94 28.89 -0.45
N PHE A 502 4.25 28.69 -0.32
CA PHE A 502 4.82 27.60 0.46
C PHE A 502 4.76 27.98 1.94
N ALA A 503 3.76 27.49 2.65
CA ALA A 503 3.79 27.52 4.10
C ALA A 503 4.98 26.70 4.63
N VAL A 504 5.37 26.98 5.87
CA VAL A 504 6.34 26.22 6.67
C VAL A 504 5.64 25.93 8.00
N GLY A 505 5.94 24.79 8.64
CA GLY A 505 5.40 24.46 9.96
C GLY A 505 5.71 25.54 11.01
N ASP A 506 4.87 25.67 12.03
CA ASP A 506 5.11 26.62 13.12
C ASP A 506 6.13 26.05 14.14
N GLU A 507 6.44 26.79 15.20
CA GLU A 507 7.41 26.37 16.23
C GLU A 507 6.99 25.09 17.00
N TYR A 508 5.74 24.64 16.82
CA TYR A 508 5.20 23.36 17.30
C TYR A 508 4.88 22.39 16.14
N GLY A 509 5.49 22.57 14.97
CA GLY A 509 5.37 21.69 13.80
C GLY A 509 4.17 21.96 12.89
N TRP A 510 3.85 20.97 12.05
CA TRP A 510 2.75 21.02 11.09
C TRP A 510 1.44 20.53 11.73
N LYS A 511 0.39 21.34 11.71
CA LYS A 511 -0.95 20.96 12.21
C LYS A 511 -1.87 20.59 11.05
N THR A 512 -2.50 19.42 11.10
CA THR A 512 -3.39 18.96 10.02
C THR A 512 -4.74 19.71 10.00
N PRO A 513 -5.37 19.93 8.81
CA PRO A 513 -6.67 20.58 8.73
C PRO A 513 -7.79 19.82 9.46
N LYS A 514 -8.65 20.55 10.16
CA LYS A 514 -9.83 19.96 10.84
C LYS A 514 -10.99 19.75 9.86
N SER A 515 -11.05 18.55 9.26
CA SER A 515 -12.18 18.07 8.46
C SER A 515 -12.63 16.69 8.95
N LYS A 516 -13.93 16.38 8.83
CA LYS A 516 -14.49 15.07 9.23
C LYS A 516 -14.76 14.12 8.05
N ASN A 517 -14.97 14.61 6.83
CA ASN A 517 -15.56 13.80 5.73
C ASN A 517 -14.86 13.89 4.35
N ASP A 518 -13.71 14.53 4.21
CA ASP A 518 -13.11 14.80 2.88
C ASP A 518 -11.61 14.47 2.83
N SER A 519 -11.25 13.43 2.07
CA SER A 519 -9.87 12.98 1.82
C SER A 519 -9.14 13.78 0.73
N GLN A 520 -9.84 14.51 -0.14
CA GLN A 520 -9.21 15.41 -1.10
C GLN A 520 -8.59 16.61 -0.39
N ILE A 521 -9.24 17.13 0.68
CA ILE A 521 -8.67 18.22 1.49
C ILE A 521 -7.29 17.86 2.05
N PHE A 522 -7.10 16.65 2.59
CA PHE A 522 -5.81 16.25 3.18
C PHE A 522 -4.71 16.06 2.14
N ASN A 523 -4.99 15.45 0.99
CA ASN A 523 -3.99 15.28 -0.07
C ASN A 523 -3.67 16.61 -0.79
N ASN A 524 -4.65 17.50 -0.94
CA ASN A 524 -4.49 18.86 -1.48
C ASN A 524 -3.75 19.78 -0.50
N TRP A 525 -3.87 19.55 0.81
CA TRP A 525 -3.03 20.20 1.83
C TRP A 525 -1.60 19.61 1.80
N ALA A 526 -1.45 18.29 1.81
CA ALA A 526 -0.14 17.63 1.80
C ALA A 526 0.69 17.97 0.55
N SER A 527 0.07 18.11 -0.62
CA SER A 527 0.76 18.48 -1.87
C SER A 527 1.15 19.96 -1.98
N LYS A 528 0.59 20.84 -1.14
CA LYS A 528 0.92 22.27 -1.07
C LYS A 528 1.99 22.60 -0.01
N ASN A 529 2.25 21.69 0.91
CA ASN A 529 3.24 21.85 1.98
C ASN A 529 4.52 21.06 1.65
N ARG A 530 5.68 21.55 2.13
CA ARG A 530 6.99 20.94 1.83
C ARG A 530 7.65 20.43 3.10
N PHE A 531 7.47 19.14 3.36
CA PHE A 531 7.99 18.47 4.56
C PHE A 531 9.47 18.09 4.39
N ILE A 532 10.25 18.22 5.46
CA ILE A 532 11.66 17.82 5.54
C ILE A 532 11.95 16.87 6.71
N VAL A 533 13.07 16.16 6.66
CA VAL A 533 13.54 15.34 7.79
C VAL A 533 13.78 16.21 9.02
N GLY A 534 13.25 15.78 10.16
CA GLY A 534 13.19 16.56 11.40
C GLY A 534 11.84 17.28 11.63
N ASP A 535 10.98 17.39 10.61
CA ASP A 535 9.63 17.93 10.79
C ASP A 535 8.77 17.03 11.68
N THR A 536 7.88 17.67 12.44
CA THR A 536 6.89 17.00 13.29
C THR A 536 5.48 17.34 12.81
N LEU A 537 4.60 16.35 12.79
CA LEU A 537 3.22 16.41 12.31
C LEU A 537 2.24 16.11 13.45
N HIS A 538 1.30 17.02 13.67
CA HIS A 538 0.32 17.00 14.74
C HIS A 538 -1.10 16.77 14.18
N PHE A 539 -1.70 15.67 14.63
CA PHE A 539 -3.02 15.21 14.23
C PHE A 539 -4.07 15.50 15.33
N GLU A 540 -4.76 16.64 15.20
CA GLU A 540 -5.81 17.07 16.15
C GLU A 540 -7.18 16.45 15.78
N TYR A 541 -7.50 15.27 16.33
CA TYR A 541 -8.73 14.52 16.01
C TYR A 541 -9.72 14.39 17.17
N ASP A 542 -10.98 14.66 16.83
CA ASP A 542 -12.14 14.53 17.70
C ASP A 542 -12.63 13.06 17.73
N LYS A 543 -11.84 12.18 18.38
CA LYS A 543 -12.04 10.72 18.66
C LYS A 543 -11.52 9.71 17.64
N ASP A 544 -11.11 10.12 16.44
CA ASP A 544 -10.49 9.20 15.46
C ASP A 544 -8.99 9.01 15.72
N SER A 545 -8.41 7.90 15.26
CA SER A 545 -6.98 7.58 15.43
C SER A 545 -6.28 7.45 14.07
N VAL A 546 -5.08 8.01 13.95
CA VAL A 546 -4.26 7.94 12.74
C VAL A 546 -3.18 6.86 12.86
N LEU A 547 -3.01 6.06 11.81
CA LEU A 547 -1.93 5.09 11.66
C LEU A 547 -1.03 5.48 10.48
N ALA A 548 0.28 5.45 10.69
CA ALA A 548 1.27 5.46 9.62
C ALA A 548 1.51 4.02 9.14
N VAL A 549 1.46 3.78 7.84
CA VAL A 549 1.54 2.46 7.21
C VAL A 549 2.56 2.44 6.06
N THR A 550 2.95 1.26 5.61
CA THR A 550 3.68 1.08 4.34
C THR A 550 2.76 1.25 3.14
N GLU A 551 3.34 1.47 1.95
CA GLU A 551 2.61 1.51 0.68
C GLU A 551 1.80 0.23 0.43
N GLU A 552 2.39 -0.95 0.71
CA GLU A 552 1.70 -2.22 0.53
C GLU A 552 0.50 -2.40 1.48
N GLU A 553 0.58 -1.88 2.72
CA GLU A 553 -0.53 -1.86 3.66
C GLU A 553 -1.60 -0.81 3.29
N TYR A 554 -1.19 0.32 2.72
CA TYR A 554 -2.08 1.37 2.21
C TYR A 554 -2.91 0.89 1.01
N GLU A 555 -2.29 0.12 0.11
CA GLU A 555 -2.98 -0.53 -1.00
C GLU A 555 -3.82 -1.73 -0.54
N LYS A 556 -3.34 -2.56 0.40
CA LYS A 556 -4.17 -3.60 1.05
C LYS A 556 -5.39 -3.03 1.77
N CYS A 557 -5.34 -1.80 2.27
CA CYS A 557 -6.49 -1.09 2.83
C CYS A 557 -7.59 -0.78 1.77
N TYR A 558 -7.27 -0.79 0.47
CA TYR A 558 -8.26 -0.75 -0.61
C TYR A 558 -8.92 -2.12 -0.86
N SER A 559 -8.27 -3.22 -0.49
CA SER A 559 -8.68 -4.59 -0.86
C SER A 559 -8.96 -5.54 0.32
N SER A 560 -9.06 -5.06 1.56
CA SER A 560 -9.25 -5.93 2.73
C SER A 560 -10.02 -5.29 3.89
N HIS A 561 -10.72 -6.13 4.65
CA HIS A 561 -11.27 -5.77 5.96
C HIS A 561 -10.11 -5.76 6.98
N PRO A 562 -9.82 -4.63 7.67
CA PRO A 562 -8.56 -4.45 8.38
C PRO A 562 -8.54 -5.12 9.76
N VAL A 563 -7.34 -5.43 10.24
CA VAL A 563 -7.09 -6.04 11.55
C VAL A 563 -6.40 -5.04 12.48
N TYR A 564 -7.01 -4.80 13.65
CA TYR A 564 -6.47 -4.10 14.84
C TYR A 564 -6.56 -2.55 14.91
N PHE A 565 -6.68 -2.01 16.14
CA PHE A 565 -6.83 -0.58 16.49
C PHE A 565 -6.33 -0.26 17.91
N SER A 566 -5.83 0.96 18.16
CA SER A 566 -5.63 1.60 19.48
C SER A 566 -5.09 3.04 19.33
N ASN A 567 -5.37 4.06 20.17
CA ASN A 567 -6.54 4.41 21.00
C ASN A 567 -6.36 5.86 21.57
N ASN A 568 -7.28 6.79 21.26
CA ASN A 568 -7.49 8.13 21.88
C ASN A 568 -6.28 9.05 22.21
N GLY A 569 -6.09 10.12 21.43
CA GLY A 569 -5.27 11.29 21.80
C GLY A 569 -4.85 12.12 20.58
N ASP A 570 -4.32 13.33 20.81
CA ASP A 570 -3.61 14.08 19.76
C ASP A 570 -2.37 13.28 19.34
N SER A 571 -2.35 12.78 18.10
CA SER A 571 -1.26 11.94 17.62
C SER A 571 -0.14 12.78 17.04
N VAL A 572 1.10 12.51 17.46
CA VAL A 572 2.29 13.24 17.01
C VAL A 572 3.23 12.29 16.27
N PHE A 573 3.53 12.58 15.01
CA PHE A 573 4.44 11.81 14.17
C PHE A 573 5.69 12.65 13.83
N HIS A 574 6.87 12.05 13.89
CA HIS A 574 8.14 12.72 13.61
C HIS A 574 8.77 12.10 12.36
N PHE A 575 9.22 12.91 11.40
CA PHE A 575 9.81 12.41 10.16
C PHE A 575 11.32 12.20 10.32
N ASP A 576 11.73 10.94 10.47
CA ASP A 576 13.10 10.50 10.78
C ASP A 576 13.98 10.25 9.54
N ARG A 577 13.38 10.17 8.35
CA ARG A 577 14.05 9.84 7.07
C ARG A 577 13.29 10.42 5.87
N PRO A 578 13.95 10.66 4.72
CA PRO A 578 13.26 11.10 3.51
C PRO A 578 12.47 9.94 2.88
N GLY A 579 11.44 10.26 2.08
CA GLY A 579 10.61 9.25 1.39
C GLY A 579 9.13 9.59 1.35
N LEU A 580 8.30 8.60 1.04
CA LEU A 580 6.84 8.69 1.12
C LEU A 580 6.34 8.04 2.42
N PHE A 581 5.40 8.72 3.08
CA PHE A 581 4.73 8.29 4.29
C PHE A 581 3.22 8.27 4.05
N TYR A 582 2.58 7.14 4.38
CA TYR A 582 1.19 6.87 4.06
C TYR A 582 0.40 6.84 5.36
N PHE A 583 -0.64 7.66 5.48
CA PHE A 583 -1.43 7.82 6.70
C PHE A 583 -2.91 7.50 6.45
N ILE A 584 -3.52 6.80 7.40
CA ILE A 584 -4.95 6.43 7.38
C ILE A 584 -5.55 6.82 8.74
N SER A 585 -6.69 7.51 8.73
CA SER A 585 -7.49 7.86 9.92
C SER A 585 -8.89 7.29 9.80
N GLY A 586 -9.45 6.67 10.85
CA GLY A 586 -10.86 6.24 10.83
C GLY A 586 -11.30 5.33 11.97
N VAL A 587 -12.57 4.90 11.90
CA VAL A 587 -13.26 4.05 12.88
C VAL A 587 -13.20 2.57 12.48
N SER A 588 -13.15 1.69 13.48
CA SER A 588 -13.23 0.23 13.37
C SER A 588 -14.24 -0.26 12.31
N GLY A 589 -13.72 -0.95 11.29
CA GLY A 589 -14.53 -1.64 10.27
C GLY A 589 -14.82 -0.86 8.97
N HIS A 590 -14.28 0.35 8.79
CA HIS A 590 -14.55 1.16 7.59
C HIS A 590 -13.30 1.78 6.94
N CYS A 591 -12.49 0.97 6.24
CA CYS A 591 -11.42 1.47 5.36
C CYS A 591 -11.93 2.45 4.29
N GLU A 592 -13.15 2.22 3.77
CA GLU A 592 -13.80 3.06 2.74
C GLU A 592 -14.22 4.45 3.25
N ARG A 593 -14.38 4.63 4.57
CA ARG A 593 -14.73 5.92 5.20
C ARG A 593 -13.52 6.60 5.83
N GLY A 594 -12.35 5.95 5.81
CA GLY A 594 -11.14 6.49 6.40
C GLY A 594 -10.56 7.63 5.57
N GLN A 595 -10.12 8.69 6.25
CA GLN A 595 -9.35 9.76 5.61
C GLN A 595 -7.96 9.20 5.29
N LYS A 596 -7.52 9.36 4.04
CA LYS A 596 -6.22 8.90 3.54
C LYS A 596 -5.36 10.09 3.16
N MET A 597 -4.09 10.09 3.55
CA MET A 597 -3.13 11.17 3.24
C MET A 597 -1.74 10.59 2.94
N ILE A 598 -1.13 11.03 1.84
CA ILE A 598 0.25 10.68 1.49
C ILE A 598 1.12 11.93 1.61
N ILE A 599 2.24 11.84 2.34
CA ILE A 599 3.22 12.92 2.53
C ILE A 599 4.56 12.52 1.95
N LYS A 600 5.21 13.45 1.23
CA LYS A 600 6.58 13.31 0.74
C LYS A 600 7.54 14.15 1.58
N VAL A 601 8.53 13.51 2.18
CA VAL A 601 9.56 14.11 3.04
C VAL A 601 10.88 14.21 2.28
N LEU A 602 11.55 15.36 2.39
CA LEU A 602 12.81 15.68 1.70
C LEU A 602 13.98 15.81 2.69
N GLU A 603 15.20 15.51 2.23
CA GLU A 603 16.34 15.29 3.13
C GLU A 603 16.87 16.55 3.83
N THR A 604 16.86 17.72 3.16
CA THR A 604 16.85 19.07 3.77
C THR A 604 16.60 20.17 2.72
N ALA A 605 16.54 21.43 3.15
CA ALA A 605 16.04 22.55 2.34
C ALA A 605 17.02 23.12 1.30
N HIS A 606 16.53 23.27 0.07
CA HIS A 606 16.99 24.27 -0.91
C HIS A 606 15.76 24.99 -1.52
N PRO A 607 15.78 26.33 -1.66
CA PRO A 607 14.66 27.10 -2.22
C PRO A 607 14.49 26.81 -3.72
N PRO A 608 13.29 27.03 -4.29
CA PRO A 608 13.06 26.90 -5.72
C PRO A 608 13.82 27.97 -6.51
N GLN A 609 14.33 27.60 -7.69
CA GLN A 609 14.71 28.59 -8.70
C GLN A 609 13.44 29.17 -9.34
N SER A 610 13.01 30.33 -8.86
CA SER A 610 12.40 31.33 -9.76
C SER A 610 13.50 31.90 -10.67
N GLY A 611 13.25 32.18 -11.94
CA GLY A 611 12.04 31.91 -12.72
C GLY A 611 12.21 32.48 -14.14
N ALA A 612 11.41 31.99 -15.07
CA ALA A 612 11.35 32.51 -16.45
C ALA A 612 9.89 32.51 -16.92
N GLU A 613 9.07 33.33 -16.27
CA GLU A 613 7.70 33.56 -16.73
C GLU A 613 7.69 34.29 -18.08
N GLN A 614 6.62 33.99 -18.81
CA GLN A 614 6.32 34.34 -20.18
C GLN A 614 6.54 35.83 -20.53
N ASN A 615 6.90 36.08 -21.79
CA ASN A 615 6.61 37.36 -22.44
C ASN A 615 6.01 37.14 -23.84
N THR A 616 4.75 36.70 -23.86
CA THR A 616 3.87 36.90 -25.00
C THR A 616 3.37 38.34 -25.00
N THR A 617 3.88 39.18 -25.91
CA THR A 617 3.17 40.40 -26.28
C THR A 617 3.43 40.77 -27.74
N ILE A 618 2.36 41.06 -28.47
CA ILE A 618 2.39 41.51 -29.86
C ILE A 618 2.62 43.03 -29.87
N GLY A 619 3.57 43.52 -30.68
CA GLY A 619 4.03 44.92 -30.63
C GLY A 619 4.57 45.47 -31.96
N THR A 620 3.83 45.23 -33.05
CA THR A 620 3.90 45.90 -34.38
C THR A 620 5.07 46.86 -34.70
N SER A 621 5.82 46.55 -35.77
CA SER A 621 6.56 47.55 -36.56
C SER A 621 5.92 47.78 -37.94
N GLN A 622 6.20 48.93 -38.54
CA GLN A 622 5.59 49.41 -39.81
C GLN A 622 6.43 49.01 -41.04
N GLY A 623 5.83 49.01 -42.24
CA GLY A 623 6.62 49.24 -43.47
C GLY A 623 6.17 48.60 -44.80
N ASN A 624 5.33 49.32 -45.55
CA ASN A 624 5.31 49.41 -47.03
C ASN A 624 4.83 48.25 -47.94
N ALA A 625 4.25 48.71 -49.07
CA ALA A 625 3.98 48.03 -50.35
C ALA A 625 2.77 47.07 -50.46
N ALA A 626 2.11 47.18 -51.61
CA ALA A 626 0.87 46.51 -52.06
C ALA A 626 1.12 46.00 -53.53
N PRO A 627 0.14 45.48 -54.33
CA PRO A 627 -1.30 45.28 -54.10
C PRO A 627 -1.85 43.88 -54.46
N GLY A 628 -3.15 43.62 -54.21
CA GLY A 628 -3.75 42.27 -54.37
C GLY A 628 -5.28 42.11 -54.60
N PHE A 629 -6.02 43.18 -54.89
CA PHE A 629 -7.43 43.20 -55.37
C PHE A 629 -8.61 42.71 -54.47
N TYR A 630 -9.72 43.42 -54.66
CA TYR A 630 -11.12 43.33 -54.15
C TYR A 630 -11.73 41.90 -54.19
N ALA A 631 -12.79 41.51 -53.46
CA ALA A 631 -14.09 42.14 -53.10
C ALA A 631 -14.82 41.25 -52.02
N LEU A 632 -16.01 41.47 -51.40
CA LEU A 632 -17.02 42.51 -51.05
C LEU A 632 -18.11 41.76 -50.19
N SER A 633 -19.04 42.30 -49.37
CA SER A 633 -19.21 43.58 -48.65
C SER A 633 -20.48 43.62 -47.75
N SER A 634 -20.37 44.08 -46.49
CA SER A 634 -21.42 44.74 -45.66
C SER A 634 -22.72 44.01 -45.25
N PRO A 635 -23.47 44.51 -44.23
CA PRO A 635 -23.23 45.59 -43.24
C PRO A 635 -23.40 45.04 -41.77
N THR A 636 -23.61 45.76 -40.64
CA THR A 636 -23.80 47.18 -40.25
C THR A 636 -23.41 47.38 -38.77
N PHE A 637 -22.89 48.54 -38.35
CA PHE A 637 -22.87 49.02 -36.93
C PHE A 637 -22.49 50.52 -36.87
N VAL A 638 -22.98 51.31 -35.89
CA VAL A 638 -22.67 52.77 -35.76
C VAL A 638 -22.72 53.26 -34.28
N LEU A 639 -22.00 54.37 -33.99
CA LEU A 639 -21.95 55.24 -32.77
C LEU A 639 -20.98 54.86 -31.62
N PHE A 640 -20.30 55.79 -30.90
CA PHE A 640 -19.69 57.14 -31.14
C PHE A 640 -18.98 57.57 -29.79
N LEU A 641 -17.66 57.91 -29.75
CA LEU A 641 -16.99 59.21 -29.42
C LEU A 641 -17.45 59.99 -28.13
N VAL A 642 -16.62 60.72 -27.35
CA VAL A 642 -15.61 61.81 -27.62
C VAL A 642 -14.52 61.96 -26.48
N SER A 643 -13.37 62.63 -26.75
CA SER A 643 -12.17 62.92 -25.90
C SER A 643 -12.32 64.04 -24.80
N PHE A 644 -11.29 64.53 -24.05
CA PHE A 644 -10.20 65.46 -24.48
C PHE A 644 -9.12 65.85 -23.37
N VAL A 645 -7.80 65.73 -23.68
CA VAL A 645 -6.60 66.59 -23.35
C VAL A 645 -6.06 66.90 -21.89
N GLY A 646 -4.72 67.13 -21.78
CA GLY A 646 -3.89 67.51 -20.59
C GLY A 646 -3.74 69.03 -20.30
N PRO A 647 -2.59 69.65 -19.87
CA PRO A 647 -1.16 69.33 -20.21
C PRO A 647 -0.01 69.74 -19.19
N VAL A 648 1.29 69.67 -19.61
CA VAL A 648 2.46 70.60 -19.31
C VAL A 648 3.07 70.69 -17.87
N LEU A 649 4.36 71.05 -17.60
CA LEU A 649 5.72 70.95 -18.24
C LEU A 649 6.80 71.52 -17.24
N VAL A 650 8.10 71.50 -17.61
CA VAL A 650 9.32 72.16 -16.99
C VAL A 650 9.71 71.74 -15.55
N VAL A 651 10.99 71.73 -15.14
CA VAL A 651 12.28 72.04 -15.81
C VAL A 651 13.17 70.80 -15.84
#